data_AF-A0A9X4AS00-F1
#
_entry.id   AF-A0A9X4AS00-F1
#
_cell.length_a   1.000
_cell.length_b   1.000
_cell.length_c   1.000
_cell.angle_alpha   90.00
_cell.angle_beta   90.00
_cell.angle_gamma   90.00
#
_symmetry.space_group_name_H-M   'P 1'
#
loop_
_entity.id
_entity.type
_entity.pdbx_description
1 polymer ?
#
loop_
_entity_poly.entity_id
_entity_poly.type
_entity_poly.pdbx_seq_one_letter_code
_entity_poly.pdbx_strand_id
1 'polypeptide(L)'
;MGYDPGFFWVLAPFILLCMVLYTRAPTTNYIFDEQEALLANPYVNATGGLRYIDAIFRDFWGLPPDRSVGSYRPVPNFLWRALWAISKQPFFHHFYNVLFHAVNGALLSLVTFRITRRRGTAYLAGAIFVSAAILTEAVSGIVGIADVFGGMGALLAVLALALPGWLMPAGVFVALVFGLFSKESAVVCVPLVPFAALVFSPHLHPERPARILRTLAALVASVFAFVLYVELRKRWFPSPTPAELLEPLPEGASALSRAARSFLLWFHQAPLPKDPLNNPLAEVDFPHRIAGALRVYWRGLVQVVFPRTLSGDYSFPQEPAPDRLVFAESVLGAVALIGPPLAGIGMWIVGVVRERAARKEIVRLGLAGKPAPGRPRLAILAAFLFALAPALVAVEVFVLRPRGISLTLRGFSWAILAVPVFAISLGLFADCTRGVVPPDAPEAPRPLGRAGLALVAVGLVWLVVSYFPHSNIPVVLPTVRAERFWYFPVIGTSLLLAVAFAAAHERLSKRPRFRFVVPAVFLAFFLFQCVKAYAHAMDYRSDLTFWEATKDAVPMSAKAHLNFSVMKGARGDMETRLAESRKALELAPEWAMAHVYTGDTLCRMHRPDEAWPHYEIGFGRGPNEIGLLALGLQCLYDEKKLKEHEDALRTLAEEHPGTWLAYLAIDTLDNGEKHGGVDPKHRPRSYNEGPKENAE
;
A
#
# COMPACT_ATOMS: atom_id res chain seq x y z
N MET A 1 -36.64 -10.65 -4.04
CA MET A 1 -36.14 -9.43 -3.35
C MET A 1 -35.82 -8.37 -4.40
N GLY A 2 -36.64 -7.31 -4.46
CA GLY A 2 -36.73 -6.35 -5.57
C GLY A 2 -35.82 -5.12 -5.50
N TYR A 3 -35.00 -4.94 -4.46
CA TYR A 3 -34.24 -3.70 -4.27
C TYR A 3 -32.90 -3.69 -5.02
N ASP A 4 -32.57 -2.55 -5.63
CA ASP A 4 -31.23 -2.27 -6.13
C ASP A 4 -30.21 -2.39 -5.00
N PRO A 5 -28.96 -2.80 -5.27
CA PRO A 5 -27.95 -3.00 -4.23
C PRO A 5 -27.62 -1.66 -3.57
N GLY A 6 -28.37 -1.32 -2.53
CA GLY A 6 -28.05 -0.23 -1.62
C GLY A 6 -26.79 -0.57 -0.83
N PHE A 7 -26.05 0.45 -0.40
CA PHE A 7 -24.80 0.29 0.33
C PHE A 7 -24.94 -0.71 1.50
N PHE A 8 -25.94 -0.51 2.36
CA PHE A 8 -26.17 -1.35 3.53
C PHE A 8 -26.56 -2.80 3.19
N TRP A 9 -27.28 -3.01 2.08
CA TRP A 9 -27.67 -4.35 1.63
C TRP A 9 -26.49 -5.17 1.14
N VAL A 10 -25.51 -4.52 0.54
CA VAL A 10 -24.25 -5.17 0.12
C VAL A 10 -23.28 -5.30 1.30
N LEU A 11 -23.25 -4.30 2.18
CA LEU A 11 -22.32 -4.28 3.30
C LEU A 11 -22.55 -5.42 4.28
N ALA A 12 -23.81 -5.68 4.67
CA ALA A 12 -24.13 -6.71 5.67
C ALA A 12 -23.56 -8.12 5.33
N PRO A 13 -23.79 -8.71 4.14
CA PRO A 13 -23.21 -10.00 3.81
C PRO A 13 -21.68 -9.97 3.69
N PHE A 14 -21.07 -8.84 3.31
CA PHE A 14 -19.61 -8.73 3.27
C PHE A 14 -18.99 -8.55 4.66
N ILE A 15 -19.66 -7.91 5.60
CA ILE A 15 -19.21 -7.90 7.00
C ILE A 15 -19.15 -9.33 7.52
N LEU A 16 -20.24 -10.10 7.33
CA LEU A 16 -20.29 -11.50 7.77
C LEU A 16 -19.20 -12.35 7.09
N LEU A 17 -19.03 -12.20 5.78
CA LEU A 17 -17.98 -12.92 5.04
C LEU A 17 -16.58 -12.54 5.53
N CYS A 18 -16.27 -11.25 5.67
CA CYS A 18 -14.97 -10.80 6.16
C CYS A 18 -14.71 -11.27 7.60
N MET A 19 -15.73 -11.27 8.47
CA MET A 19 -15.62 -11.79 9.83
C MET A 19 -15.26 -13.28 9.83
N VAL A 20 -15.92 -14.07 8.98
CA VAL A 20 -15.60 -15.50 8.84
C VAL A 20 -14.19 -15.72 8.32
N LEU A 21 -13.73 -14.90 7.37
CA LEU A 21 -12.45 -15.11 6.69
C LEU A 21 -11.24 -14.56 7.46
N TYR A 22 -11.36 -13.39 8.10
CA TYR A 22 -10.17 -12.66 8.55
C TYR A 22 -10.15 -12.35 10.04
N THR A 23 -11.22 -12.63 10.80
CA THR A 23 -11.22 -12.32 12.23
C THR A 23 -10.24 -13.22 12.99
N ARG A 24 -9.27 -12.60 13.66
CA ARG A 24 -8.34 -13.26 14.58
C ARG A 24 -9.04 -13.70 15.86
N ALA A 25 -8.44 -14.61 16.60
CA ALA A 25 -8.90 -14.96 17.95
C ALA A 25 -8.82 -13.74 18.89
N PRO A 26 -9.79 -13.56 19.83
CA PRO A 26 -9.73 -12.48 20.83
C PRO A 26 -8.46 -12.48 21.71
N THR A 27 -7.81 -13.64 21.84
CA THR A 27 -6.58 -13.84 22.61
C THR A 27 -5.30 -13.54 21.83
N THR A 28 -5.38 -13.04 20.60
CA THR A 28 -4.21 -12.70 19.77
C THR A 28 -3.35 -11.62 20.41
N ASN A 29 -2.02 -11.74 20.28
CA ASN A 29 -1.06 -10.70 20.65
C ASN A 29 -0.78 -9.72 19.49
N TYR A 30 0.02 -8.69 19.76
CA TYR A 30 0.56 -7.80 18.73
C TYR A 30 1.71 -8.49 17.99
N ILE A 31 1.59 -8.58 16.67
CA ILE A 31 2.49 -9.37 15.82
C ILE A 31 3.39 -8.44 15.01
N PHE A 32 4.70 -8.72 15.00
CA PHE A 32 5.68 -8.09 14.12
C PHE A 32 5.58 -6.54 14.11
N ASP A 33 5.34 -5.91 12.96
CA ASP A 33 5.22 -4.45 12.78
C ASP A 33 4.19 -3.78 13.72
N GLU A 34 3.22 -4.54 14.23
CA GLU A 34 2.19 -4.03 15.15
C GLU A 34 2.77 -3.62 16.51
N GLN A 35 3.88 -4.26 16.92
CA GLN A 35 4.57 -3.90 18.16
C GLN A 35 5.16 -2.49 18.04
N GLU A 36 5.80 -2.17 16.92
CA GLU A 36 6.35 -0.84 16.69
C GLU A 36 5.26 0.20 16.43
N ALA A 37 4.30 -0.11 15.55
CA ALA A 37 3.28 0.84 15.14
C ALA A 37 2.26 1.19 16.24
N LEU A 38 2.02 0.32 17.23
CA LEU A 38 1.04 0.55 18.29
C LEU A 38 1.64 0.55 19.70
N LEU A 39 2.43 -0.47 20.09
CA LEU A 39 2.96 -0.57 21.45
C LEU A 39 4.09 0.45 21.71
N ALA A 40 5.06 0.51 20.80
CA ALA A 40 6.21 1.40 20.92
C ALA A 40 5.91 2.83 20.46
N ASN A 41 4.86 3.02 19.65
CA ASN A 41 4.47 4.30 19.10
C ASN A 41 4.01 5.30 20.19
N PRO A 42 4.80 6.36 20.47
CA PRO A 42 4.50 7.29 21.56
C PRO A 42 3.21 8.09 21.34
N TYR A 43 2.81 8.30 20.09
CA TYR A 43 1.57 8.99 19.77
C TYR A 43 0.35 8.12 20.08
N VAL A 44 0.33 6.87 19.58
CA VAL A 44 -0.79 5.96 19.78
C VAL A 44 -0.98 5.67 21.28
N ASN A 45 0.11 5.40 21.99
CA ASN A 45 0.06 4.96 23.39
C ASN A 45 -0.11 6.07 24.45
N ALA A 46 -0.21 7.34 24.04
CA ALA A 46 -0.41 8.54 24.89
C ALA A 46 0.81 9.04 25.65
N THR A 47 2.00 8.58 25.33
CA THR A 47 3.19 8.96 26.09
C THR A 47 3.77 10.28 25.59
N GLY A 48 4.52 10.98 26.45
CA GLY A 48 5.27 12.18 26.07
C GLY A 48 4.44 13.45 25.82
N GLY A 49 3.20 13.53 26.32
CA GLY A 49 2.39 14.77 26.32
C GLY A 49 1.81 15.17 24.95
N LEU A 50 1.72 14.23 24.00
CA LEU A 50 1.23 14.50 22.65
C LEU A 50 -0.29 14.69 22.59
N ARG A 51 -0.74 15.74 21.89
CA ARG A 51 -2.14 16.04 21.64
C ARG A 51 -2.66 15.22 20.48
N TYR A 52 -3.98 15.04 20.41
CA TYR A 52 -4.62 14.28 19.33
C TYR A 52 -4.23 14.79 17.93
N ILE A 53 -4.18 16.11 17.72
CA ILE A 53 -3.81 16.71 16.42
C ILE A 53 -2.36 16.46 16.02
N ASP A 54 -1.48 16.11 16.98
CA ASP A 54 -0.04 16.00 16.71
C ASP A 54 0.31 14.81 15.80
N ALA A 55 -0.64 13.92 15.47
CA ALA A 55 -0.50 12.92 14.41
C ALA A 55 -0.02 13.52 13.08
N ILE A 56 -0.41 14.75 12.74
CA ILE A 56 0.01 15.38 11.48
C ILE A 56 1.51 15.74 11.46
N PHE A 57 2.16 15.79 12.62
CA PHE A 57 3.58 16.06 12.79
C PHE A 57 4.38 14.82 13.19
N ARG A 58 3.76 13.63 13.09
CA ARG A 58 4.39 12.34 13.36
C ARG A 58 4.27 11.45 12.14
N ASP A 59 5.28 10.62 11.93
CA ASP A 59 5.19 9.60 10.89
C ASP A 59 4.30 8.43 11.37
N PHE A 60 4.11 7.44 10.49
CA PHE A 60 3.29 6.26 10.76
C PHE A 60 3.70 5.49 12.02
N TRP A 61 4.97 5.57 12.43
CA TRP A 61 5.53 4.88 13.60
C TRP A 61 5.55 5.76 14.86
N GLY A 62 5.05 7.00 14.77
CA GLY A 62 5.03 7.96 15.88
C GLY A 62 6.33 8.75 16.05
N LEU A 63 7.25 8.64 15.09
CA LEU A 63 8.55 9.28 15.15
C LEU A 63 8.47 10.76 14.72
N PRO A 64 9.30 11.62 15.34
CA PRO A 64 9.46 13.01 14.90
C PRO A 64 10.24 13.10 13.57
N PRO A 65 10.22 14.25 12.88
CA PRO A 65 10.82 14.40 11.55
C PRO A 65 12.30 14.02 11.43
N ASP A 66 13.10 14.31 12.45
CA ASP A 66 14.54 14.01 12.54
C ASP A 66 14.86 12.52 12.62
N ARG A 67 13.87 11.68 12.96
CA ARG A 67 14.00 10.21 13.05
C ARG A 67 13.05 9.47 12.12
N SER A 68 12.38 10.17 11.22
CA SER A 68 11.37 9.56 10.36
C SER A 68 11.99 8.72 9.25
N VAL A 69 11.34 7.60 8.95
CA VAL A 69 11.65 6.76 7.78
C VAL A 69 10.86 7.17 6.53
N GLY A 70 10.17 8.32 6.55
CA GLY A 70 9.48 8.91 5.40
C GLY A 70 8.03 8.46 5.18
N SER A 71 7.46 7.67 6.08
CA SER A 71 6.07 7.17 5.99
C SER A 71 5.06 8.15 6.59
N TYR A 72 4.54 9.08 5.78
CA TYR A 72 3.64 10.13 6.24
C TYR A 72 2.16 9.74 6.11
N ARG A 73 1.59 9.16 7.18
CA ARG A 73 0.25 8.54 7.18
C ARG A 73 -0.56 8.86 8.45
N PRO A 74 -1.02 10.10 8.64
CA PRO A 74 -1.69 10.49 9.89
C PRO A 74 -3.09 9.88 10.08
N VAL A 75 -3.79 9.47 9.01
CA VAL A 75 -5.17 8.94 9.12
C VAL A 75 -5.24 7.63 9.93
N PRO A 76 -4.41 6.61 9.65
CA PRO A 76 -4.27 5.44 10.53
C PRO A 76 -3.98 5.79 11.99
N ASN A 77 -3.06 6.73 12.22
CA ASN A 77 -2.69 7.16 13.57
C ASN A 77 -3.88 7.75 14.34
N PHE A 78 -4.68 8.61 13.72
CA PHE A 78 -5.90 9.14 14.35
C PHE A 78 -6.85 8.02 14.78
N LEU A 79 -7.08 7.03 13.91
CA LEU A 79 -7.93 5.89 14.26
C LEU A 79 -7.33 5.12 15.44
N TRP A 80 -6.07 4.70 15.36
CA TRP A 80 -5.45 3.91 16.42
C TRP A 80 -5.41 4.65 17.74
N ARG A 81 -5.16 5.96 17.73
CA ARG A 81 -5.21 6.81 18.92
C ARG A 81 -6.57 6.79 19.59
N ALA A 82 -7.65 6.89 18.80
CA ALA A 82 -9.02 6.82 19.31
C ALA A 82 -9.36 5.42 19.86
N LEU A 83 -8.99 4.36 19.13
CA LEU A 83 -9.25 2.98 19.55
C LEU A 83 -8.47 2.61 20.82
N TRP A 84 -7.21 3.05 20.91
CA TRP A 84 -6.32 2.77 22.04
C TRP A 84 -6.84 3.35 23.35
N ALA A 85 -7.55 4.48 23.29
CA ALA A 85 -8.22 5.08 24.44
C ALA A 85 -9.40 4.24 24.97
N ILE A 86 -9.94 3.34 24.15
CA ILE A 86 -11.08 2.47 24.49
C ILE A 86 -10.58 1.09 24.93
N SER A 87 -9.73 0.45 24.13
CA SER A 87 -9.17 -0.86 24.42
C SER A 87 -7.78 -0.97 23.82
N LYS A 88 -6.89 -1.67 24.54
CA LYS A 88 -5.54 -2.00 24.09
C LYS A 88 -5.45 -3.42 23.53
N GLN A 89 -6.56 -4.14 23.45
CA GLN A 89 -6.57 -5.51 22.96
C GLN A 89 -6.33 -5.53 21.43
N PRO A 90 -5.36 -6.31 20.93
CA PRO A 90 -5.05 -6.39 19.49
C PRO A 90 -6.27 -6.74 18.64
N PHE A 91 -7.12 -7.65 19.12
CA PHE A 91 -8.38 -8.02 18.48
C PHE A 91 -9.27 -6.80 18.17
N PHE A 92 -9.37 -5.86 19.11
CA PHE A 92 -10.21 -4.67 18.96
C PHE A 92 -9.70 -3.77 17.84
N HIS A 93 -8.38 -3.59 17.73
CA HIS A 93 -7.78 -2.81 16.64
C HIS A 93 -7.92 -3.52 15.28
N HIS A 94 -7.68 -4.83 15.26
CA HIS A 94 -7.82 -5.68 14.07
C HIS A 94 -9.24 -5.65 13.50
N PHE A 95 -10.27 -5.70 14.35
CA PHE A 95 -11.66 -5.75 13.92
C PHE A 95 -12.05 -4.64 12.95
N TYR A 96 -11.47 -3.45 13.08
CA TYR A 96 -11.74 -2.33 12.17
C TYR A 96 -11.18 -2.56 10.77
N ASN A 97 -10.05 -3.27 10.62
CA ASN A 97 -9.54 -3.64 9.29
C ASN A 97 -10.53 -4.53 8.56
N VAL A 98 -11.07 -5.53 9.26
CA VAL A 98 -12.11 -6.44 8.74
C VAL A 98 -13.36 -5.67 8.31
N LEU A 99 -13.84 -4.76 9.16
CA LEU A 99 -15.01 -3.94 8.88
C LEU A 99 -14.81 -3.02 7.67
N PHE A 100 -13.69 -2.30 7.62
CA PHE A 100 -13.41 -1.37 6.52
C PHE A 100 -13.05 -2.10 5.20
N HIS A 101 -12.53 -3.33 5.29
CA HIS A 101 -12.39 -4.19 4.10
C HIS A 101 -13.76 -4.59 3.52
N ALA A 102 -14.73 -4.93 4.36
CA ALA A 102 -16.11 -5.17 3.92
C ALA A 102 -16.75 -3.91 3.29
N VAL A 103 -16.48 -2.73 3.86
CA VAL A 103 -16.87 -1.43 3.26
C VAL A 103 -16.31 -1.30 1.85
N ASN A 104 -15.03 -1.60 1.65
CA ASN A 104 -14.40 -1.57 0.32
C ASN A 104 -15.08 -2.53 -0.68
N GLY A 105 -15.40 -3.76 -0.26
CA GLY A 105 -16.20 -4.68 -1.09
C GLY A 105 -17.55 -4.11 -1.50
N ALA A 106 -18.24 -3.43 -0.57
CA ALA A 106 -19.52 -2.79 -0.84
C ALA A 106 -19.37 -1.59 -1.80
N LEU A 107 -18.35 -0.76 -1.62
CA LEU A 107 -18.06 0.37 -2.53
C LEU A 107 -17.74 -0.13 -3.95
N LEU A 108 -16.93 -1.19 -4.10
CA LEU A 108 -16.63 -1.79 -5.40
C LEU A 108 -17.88 -2.35 -6.08
N SER A 109 -18.78 -2.96 -5.31
CA SER A 109 -20.07 -3.44 -5.82
C SER A 109 -20.94 -2.27 -6.31
N LEU A 110 -20.96 -1.15 -5.59
CA LEU A 110 -21.68 0.05 -6.00
C LEU A 110 -21.09 0.66 -7.28
N VAL A 111 -19.76 0.74 -7.41
CA VAL A 111 -19.10 1.17 -8.65
C VAL A 111 -19.57 0.28 -9.81
N THR A 112 -19.44 -1.03 -9.64
CA THR A 112 -19.80 -2.02 -10.65
C THR A 112 -21.28 -1.93 -11.03
N PHE A 113 -22.17 -1.73 -10.06
CA PHE A 113 -23.59 -1.56 -10.29
C PHE A 113 -23.91 -0.26 -11.04
N ARG A 114 -23.26 0.87 -10.71
CA ARG A 114 -23.48 2.14 -11.43
C ARG A 114 -23.07 2.07 -12.89
N ILE A 115 -22.08 1.25 -13.23
CA ILE A 115 -21.63 1.04 -14.61
C ILE A 115 -22.51 0.03 -15.34
N THR A 116 -22.86 -1.09 -14.72
CA THR A 116 -23.55 -2.20 -15.41
C THR A 116 -25.06 -2.24 -15.24
N ARG A 117 -25.58 -1.65 -14.15
CA ARG A 117 -26.95 -1.86 -13.65
C ARG A 117 -27.31 -3.34 -13.48
N ARG A 118 -26.30 -4.20 -13.25
CA ARG A 118 -26.46 -5.65 -13.07
C ARG A 118 -26.09 -6.06 -11.66
N ARG A 119 -27.07 -6.54 -10.90
CA ARG A 119 -26.88 -6.95 -9.50
C ARG A 119 -25.88 -8.09 -9.37
N GLY A 120 -26.04 -9.15 -10.17
CA GLY A 120 -25.13 -10.31 -10.14
C GLY A 120 -23.67 -9.92 -10.40
N THR A 121 -23.39 -9.13 -11.43
CA THR A 121 -22.02 -8.65 -11.72
C THR A 121 -21.47 -7.77 -10.60
N ALA A 122 -22.30 -6.94 -9.97
CA ALA A 122 -21.90 -6.10 -8.85
C ALA A 122 -21.50 -6.93 -7.62
N TYR A 123 -22.34 -7.88 -7.19
CA TYR A 123 -22.02 -8.77 -6.08
C TYR A 123 -20.81 -9.66 -6.39
N LEU A 124 -20.65 -10.14 -7.63
CA LEU A 124 -19.46 -10.89 -8.04
C LEU A 124 -18.18 -10.06 -7.85
N ALA A 125 -18.14 -8.80 -8.29
CA ALA A 125 -16.97 -7.95 -8.15
C ALA A 125 -16.60 -7.73 -6.67
N GLY A 126 -17.59 -7.41 -5.83
CA GLY A 126 -17.35 -7.25 -4.39
C GLY A 126 -16.92 -8.55 -3.71
N ALA A 127 -17.58 -9.67 -4.00
CA ALA A 127 -17.28 -10.98 -3.41
C ALA A 127 -15.88 -11.46 -3.77
N ILE A 128 -15.48 -11.32 -5.04
CA ILE A 128 -14.11 -11.66 -5.49
C ILE A 128 -13.08 -10.81 -4.77
N PHE A 129 -13.32 -9.50 -4.62
CA PHE A 129 -12.41 -8.61 -3.91
C PHE A 129 -12.28 -8.98 -2.42
N VAL A 130 -13.38 -9.15 -1.70
CA VAL A 130 -13.32 -9.42 -0.25
C VAL A 130 -12.80 -10.82 0.07
N SER A 131 -13.00 -11.79 -0.81
CA SER A 131 -12.51 -13.16 -0.63
C SER A 131 -11.07 -13.37 -1.08
N ALA A 132 -10.42 -12.37 -1.70
CA ALA A 132 -9.11 -12.54 -2.30
C ALA A 132 -8.03 -12.80 -1.23
N ALA A 133 -7.54 -14.05 -1.16
CA ALA A 133 -6.64 -14.49 -0.11
C ALA A 133 -5.32 -13.71 -0.03
N ILE A 134 -4.82 -13.18 -1.16
CA ILE A 134 -3.61 -12.33 -1.19
C ILE A 134 -3.80 -11.00 -0.42
N LEU A 135 -5.02 -10.63 -0.06
CA LEU A 135 -5.30 -9.44 0.75
C LEU A 135 -5.20 -9.71 2.25
N THR A 136 -4.95 -10.95 2.67
CA THR A 136 -4.92 -11.32 4.08
C THR A 136 -3.89 -10.51 4.86
N GLU A 137 -2.67 -10.27 4.36
CA GLU A 137 -1.70 -9.43 5.08
C GLU A 137 -2.27 -8.04 5.40
N ALA A 138 -2.94 -7.41 4.43
CA ALA A 138 -3.52 -6.08 4.58
C ALA A 138 -4.76 -6.04 5.48
N VAL A 139 -5.53 -7.13 5.54
CA VAL A 139 -6.78 -7.20 6.31
C VAL A 139 -6.55 -7.76 7.71
N SER A 140 -5.77 -8.84 7.81
CA SER A 140 -5.41 -9.48 9.07
C SER A 140 -4.39 -8.67 9.84
N GLY A 141 -3.34 -8.12 9.22
CA GLY A 141 -2.34 -7.26 9.87
C GLY A 141 -2.95 -5.94 10.36
N ILE A 142 -2.85 -5.58 11.65
CA ILE A 142 -3.40 -4.32 12.18
C ILE A 142 -2.84 -3.12 11.42
N VAL A 143 -1.52 -3.13 11.13
CA VAL A 143 -0.82 -2.11 10.33
C VAL A 143 -1.35 -1.96 8.90
N GLY A 144 -2.01 -3.00 8.37
CA GLY A 144 -2.61 -3.02 7.04
C GLY A 144 -3.80 -2.07 6.87
N ILE A 145 -4.30 -1.43 7.94
CA ILE A 145 -5.35 -0.40 7.87
C ILE A 145 -4.98 0.73 6.91
N ALA A 146 -3.68 1.03 6.76
CA ALA A 146 -3.19 2.01 5.79
C ALA A 146 -3.61 1.62 4.35
N ASP A 147 -3.42 0.36 3.97
CA ASP A 147 -3.79 -0.16 2.65
C ASP A 147 -5.32 -0.22 2.48
N VAL A 148 -6.04 -0.63 3.53
CA VAL A 148 -7.51 -0.67 3.56
C VAL A 148 -8.12 0.72 3.35
N PHE A 149 -7.63 1.74 4.06
CA PHE A 149 -8.05 3.12 3.90
C PHE A 149 -7.58 3.75 2.59
N GLY A 150 -6.36 3.44 2.13
CA GLY A 150 -5.87 3.84 0.81
C GLY A 150 -6.82 3.35 -0.31
N GLY A 151 -7.20 2.07 -0.28
CA GLY A 151 -8.16 1.51 -1.23
C GLY A 151 -9.58 2.08 -1.07
N MET A 152 -9.99 2.44 0.15
CA MET A 152 -11.26 3.13 0.39
C MET A 152 -11.28 4.51 -0.26
N GLY A 153 -10.20 5.30 -0.11
CA GLY A 153 -10.04 6.57 -0.81
C GLY A 153 -10.12 6.40 -2.33
N ALA A 154 -9.48 5.36 -2.88
CA ALA A 154 -9.54 5.05 -4.31
C ALA A 154 -10.97 4.74 -4.81
N LEU A 155 -11.70 3.87 -4.10
CA LEU A 155 -13.07 3.49 -4.46
C LEU A 155 -14.06 4.66 -4.28
N LEU A 156 -13.89 5.46 -3.22
CA LEU A 156 -14.67 6.69 -3.02
C LEU A 156 -14.43 7.70 -4.14
N ALA A 157 -13.18 7.85 -4.61
CA ALA A 157 -12.87 8.74 -5.73
C ALA A 157 -13.53 8.29 -7.04
N VAL A 158 -13.55 6.98 -7.31
CA VAL A 158 -14.28 6.42 -8.47
C VAL A 158 -15.80 6.59 -8.31
N LEU A 159 -16.36 6.42 -7.11
CA LEU A 159 -17.78 6.68 -6.85
C LEU A 159 -18.16 8.15 -6.99
N ALA A 160 -17.25 9.07 -6.64
CA ALA A 160 -17.44 10.51 -6.80
C ALA A 160 -17.62 10.93 -8.26
N LEU A 161 -17.14 10.13 -9.22
CA LEU A 161 -17.35 10.36 -10.66
C LEU A 161 -18.84 10.36 -11.06
N ALA A 162 -19.71 9.76 -10.24
CA ALA A 162 -21.16 9.76 -10.45
C ALA A 162 -21.85 11.05 -9.98
N LEU A 163 -21.16 11.91 -9.22
CA LEU A 163 -21.71 13.17 -8.75
C LEU A 163 -21.95 14.15 -9.91
N PRO A 164 -22.83 15.16 -9.74
CA PRO A 164 -22.96 16.26 -10.68
C PRO A 164 -21.61 16.92 -10.98
N GLY A 165 -21.43 17.45 -12.19
CA GLY A 165 -20.14 17.94 -12.66
C GLY A 165 -19.50 18.95 -11.73
N TRP A 166 -20.28 19.85 -11.13
CA TRP A 166 -19.77 20.87 -10.19
C TRP A 166 -19.28 20.30 -8.84
N LEU A 167 -19.84 19.17 -8.37
CA LEU A 167 -19.52 18.57 -7.07
C LEU A 167 -18.50 17.44 -7.20
N MET A 168 -18.45 16.78 -8.36
CA MET A 168 -17.54 15.67 -8.64
C MET A 168 -16.07 15.97 -8.31
N PRO A 169 -15.48 17.12 -8.68
CA PRO A 169 -14.08 17.43 -8.37
C PRO A 169 -13.81 17.54 -6.88
N ALA A 170 -14.74 18.10 -6.10
CA ALA A 170 -14.61 18.17 -4.65
C ALA A 170 -14.67 16.76 -4.02
N GLY A 171 -15.58 15.91 -4.49
CA GLY A 171 -15.66 14.52 -4.05
C GLY A 171 -14.39 13.72 -4.37
N VAL A 172 -13.83 13.87 -5.58
CA VAL A 172 -12.56 13.25 -5.97
C VAL A 172 -11.42 13.76 -5.09
N PHE A 173 -11.32 15.07 -4.89
CA PHE A 173 -10.29 15.68 -4.06
C PHE A 173 -10.32 15.16 -2.61
N VAL A 174 -11.48 15.19 -1.95
CA VAL A 174 -11.63 14.73 -0.56
C VAL A 174 -11.29 13.25 -0.44
N ALA A 175 -11.77 12.41 -1.36
CA ALA A 175 -11.49 10.98 -1.35
C ALA A 175 -9.99 10.67 -1.53
N LEU A 176 -9.29 11.41 -2.39
CA LEU A 176 -7.87 11.24 -2.62
C LEU A 176 -7.00 11.85 -1.53
N VAL A 177 -7.41 12.95 -0.89
CA VAL A 177 -6.77 13.43 0.34
C VAL A 177 -6.86 12.36 1.42
N PHE A 178 -8.04 11.78 1.65
CA PHE A 178 -8.19 10.67 2.58
C PHE A 178 -7.28 9.48 2.23
N GLY A 179 -7.23 9.07 0.96
CA GLY A 179 -6.40 7.96 0.49
C GLY A 179 -4.89 8.23 0.66
N LEU A 180 -4.39 9.38 0.19
CA LEU A 180 -2.98 9.75 0.23
C LEU A 180 -2.45 9.90 1.66
N PHE A 181 -3.25 10.48 2.56
CA PHE A 181 -2.89 10.60 3.98
C PHE A 181 -3.09 9.30 4.77
N SER A 182 -3.59 8.24 4.12
CA SER A 182 -3.64 6.89 4.66
C SER A 182 -2.51 6.00 4.14
N LYS A 183 -2.21 6.10 2.84
CA LYS A 183 -1.13 5.36 2.17
C LYS A 183 -0.64 6.13 0.95
N GLU A 184 0.68 6.27 0.83
CA GLU A 184 1.32 6.97 -0.28
C GLU A 184 1.03 6.31 -1.63
N SER A 185 0.80 4.99 -1.62
CA SER A 185 0.40 4.17 -2.77
C SER A 185 -0.89 4.68 -3.44
N ALA A 186 -1.73 5.46 -2.75
CA ALA A 186 -2.90 6.09 -3.36
C ALA A 186 -2.54 7.11 -4.47
N VAL A 187 -1.27 7.48 -4.63
CA VAL A 187 -0.77 8.29 -5.77
C VAL A 187 -1.12 7.68 -7.14
N VAL A 188 -1.29 6.35 -7.22
CA VAL A 188 -1.70 5.66 -8.46
C VAL A 188 -3.07 6.12 -8.95
N CYS A 189 -3.90 6.67 -8.06
CA CYS A 189 -5.20 7.23 -8.40
C CYS A 189 -5.12 8.54 -9.19
N VAL A 190 -3.98 9.25 -9.17
CA VAL A 190 -3.79 10.52 -9.90
C VAL A 190 -4.02 10.33 -11.41
N PRO A 191 -3.44 9.31 -12.08
CA PRO A 191 -3.80 8.96 -13.45
C PRO A 191 -5.04 8.06 -13.57
N LEU A 192 -5.29 7.16 -12.60
CA LEU A 192 -6.36 6.16 -12.72
C LEU A 192 -7.78 6.74 -12.61
N VAL A 193 -8.01 7.71 -11.73
CA VAL A 193 -9.34 8.32 -11.55
C VAL A 193 -9.76 9.12 -12.79
N PRO A 194 -8.90 9.96 -13.40
CA PRO A 194 -9.20 10.60 -14.69
C PRO A 194 -9.43 9.58 -15.81
N PHE A 195 -8.64 8.51 -15.89
CA PHE A 195 -8.87 7.45 -16.87
C PHE A 195 -10.24 6.77 -16.66
N ALA A 196 -10.60 6.47 -15.41
CA ALA A 196 -11.93 5.96 -15.08
C ALA A 196 -13.03 6.98 -15.45
N ALA A 197 -12.82 8.29 -15.24
CA ALA A 197 -13.76 9.33 -15.67
C ALA A 197 -13.96 9.32 -17.19
N LEU A 198 -12.88 9.18 -17.97
CA LEU A 198 -12.91 9.12 -19.43
C LEU A 198 -13.75 7.94 -19.95
N VAL A 199 -13.60 6.78 -19.30
CA VAL A 199 -14.26 5.52 -19.69
C VAL A 199 -15.69 5.43 -19.16
N PHE A 200 -15.93 5.83 -17.90
CA PHE A 200 -17.21 5.65 -17.21
C PHE A 200 -18.21 6.79 -17.42
N SER A 201 -17.78 7.99 -17.83
CA SER A 201 -18.70 9.14 -18.01
C SER A 201 -19.97 8.83 -18.83
N PRO A 202 -19.93 8.10 -19.96
CA PRO A 202 -21.15 7.75 -20.71
C PRO A 202 -22.12 6.84 -19.97
N HIS A 203 -21.63 6.10 -18.98
CA HIS A 203 -22.41 5.17 -18.17
C HIS A 203 -22.94 5.88 -16.91
N LEU A 204 -22.15 6.76 -16.31
CA LEU A 204 -22.54 7.51 -15.11
C LEU A 204 -23.48 8.68 -15.45
N HIS A 205 -23.26 9.33 -16.59
CA HIS A 205 -23.98 10.53 -17.04
C HIS A 205 -24.50 10.33 -18.47
N PRO A 206 -25.48 9.43 -18.70
CA PRO A 206 -25.82 8.95 -20.04
C PRO A 206 -26.41 10.02 -20.98
N GLU A 207 -27.09 11.03 -20.42
CA GLU A 207 -27.66 12.17 -21.15
C GLU A 207 -26.63 13.25 -21.47
N ARG A 208 -25.66 13.51 -20.59
CA ARG A 208 -24.63 14.54 -20.79
C ARG A 208 -23.26 14.02 -20.40
N PRO A 209 -22.66 13.08 -21.16
CA PRO A 209 -21.43 12.43 -20.74
C PRO A 209 -20.25 13.40 -20.55
N ALA A 210 -20.08 14.34 -21.48
CA ALA A 210 -18.99 15.33 -21.51
C ALA A 210 -17.63 14.77 -21.01
N ARG A 211 -17.25 13.60 -21.54
CA ARG A 211 -16.16 12.77 -20.99
C ARG A 211 -14.85 13.53 -20.81
N ILE A 212 -14.50 14.40 -21.76
CA ILE A 212 -13.26 15.18 -21.72
C ILE A 212 -13.29 16.18 -20.56
N LEU A 213 -14.37 16.95 -20.42
CA LEU A 213 -14.50 17.94 -19.34
C LEU A 213 -14.49 17.28 -17.95
N ARG A 214 -15.19 16.14 -17.79
CA ARG A 214 -15.16 15.37 -16.54
C ARG A 214 -13.77 14.78 -16.26
N THR A 215 -13.06 14.32 -17.30
CA THR A 215 -11.68 13.82 -17.16
C THR A 215 -10.74 14.94 -16.71
N LEU A 216 -10.82 16.11 -17.33
CA LEU A 216 -9.99 17.27 -16.97
C LEU A 216 -10.29 17.73 -15.53
N ALA A 217 -11.56 17.81 -15.16
CA ALA A 217 -11.95 18.22 -13.80
C ALA A 217 -11.47 17.21 -12.74
N ALA A 218 -11.58 15.90 -13.02
CA ALA A 218 -11.03 14.84 -12.16
C ALA A 218 -9.49 14.90 -12.09
N LEU A 219 -8.81 15.18 -13.21
CA LEU A 219 -7.36 15.32 -13.25
C LEU A 219 -6.88 16.49 -12.38
N VAL A 220 -7.50 17.66 -12.53
CA VAL A 220 -7.18 18.84 -11.72
C VAL A 220 -7.38 18.54 -10.24
N ALA A 221 -8.50 17.93 -9.86
CA ALA A 221 -8.76 17.55 -8.47
C ALA A 221 -7.74 16.53 -7.92
N SER A 222 -7.36 15.54 -8.74
CA SER A 222 -6.43 14.48 -8.32
C SER A 222 -4.99 15.00 -8.19
N VAL A 223 -4.53 15.82 -9.15
CA VAL A 223 -3.24 16.51 -9.06
C VAL A 223 -3.22 17.45 -7.86
N PHE A 224 -4.34 18.13 -7.58
CA PHE A 224 -4.40 19.01 -6.42
C PHE A 224 -4.25 18.26 -5.09
N ALA A 225 -4.95 17.13 -4.92
CA ALA A 225 -4.81 16.28 -3.74
C ALA A 225 -3.37 15.79 -3.57
N PHE A 226 -2.73 15.39 -4.68
CA PHE A 226 -1.33 14.96 -4.70
C PHE A 226 -0.36 16.08 -4.32
N VAL A 227 -0.49 17.27 -4.92
CA VAL A 227 0.33 18.44 -4.57
C VAL A 227 0.16 18.79 -3.10
N LEU A 228 -1.08 18.83 -2.59
CA LEU A 228 -1.34 19.11 -1.18
C LEU A 228 -0.64 18.10 -0.25
N TYR A 229 -0.73 16.81 -0.57
CA TYR A 229 -0.04 15.76 0.17
C TYR A 229 1.47 15.97 0.19
N VAL A 230 2.08 16.22 -0.98
CA VAL A 230 3.54 16.42 -1.10
C VAL A 230 4.00 17.67 -0.36
N GLU A 231 3.29 18.80 -0.51
CA GLU A 231 3.65 20.06 0.15
C GLU A 231 3.56 19.95 1.68
N LEU A 232 2.49 19.35 2.19
CA LEU A 232 2.32 19.17 3.64
C LEU A 232 3.36 18.20 4.20
N ARG A 233 3.60 17.08 3.51
CA ARG A 233 4.64 16.13 3.91
C ARG A 233 6.01 16.79 3.95
N LYS A 234 6.42 17.53 2.92
CA LYS A 234 7.74 18.20 2.90
C LYS A 234 7.88 19.25 3.99
N ARG A 235 6.81 19.99 4.26
CA ARG A 235 6.81 21.02 5.30
C ARG A 235 7.03 20.43 6.68
N TRP A 236 6.44 19.27 6.95
CA TRP A 236 6.50 18.62 8.26
C TRP A 236 7.65 17.63 8.38
N PHE A 237 8.09 17.03 7.27
CA PHE A 237 9.15 16.03 7.16
C PHE A 237 10.14 16.46 6.09
N PRO A 238 10.97 17.48 6.38
CA PRO A 238 12.06 17.85 5.47
C PRO A 238 13.04 16.68 5.38
N SER A 239 13.33 16.25 4.14
CA SER A 239 14.32 15.22 3.87
C SER A 239 15.58 15.85 3.25
N PRO A 240 16.78 15.34 3.58
CA PRO A 240 17.98 15.74 2.86
C PRO A 240 17.85 15.35 1.38
N THR A 241 18.36 16.22 0.51
CA THR A 241 18.34 15.95 -0.93
C THR A 241 19.27 14.77 -1.25
N PRO A 242 18.80 13.75 -1.99
CA PRO A 242 19.64 12.62 -2.40
C PRO A 242 20.87 13.07 -3.18
N ALA A 243 22.00 12.41 -2.96
CA ALA A 243 23.28 12.74 -3.61
C ALA A 243 23.16 12.71 -5.15
N GLU A 244 22.40 11.76 -5.68
CA GLU A 244 22.16 11.60 -7.12
C GLU A 244 21.40 12.79 -7.73
N LEU A 245 20.64 13.54 -6.92
CA LEU A 245 19.92 14.74 -7.37
C LEU A 245 20.73 16.02 -7.16
N LEU A 246 21.81 15.98 -6.36
CA LEU A 246 22.73 17.10 -6.18
C LEU A 246 23.61 17.31 -7.41
N GLU A 247 23.93 16.25 -8.15
CA GLU A 247 24.71 16.35 -9.38
C GLU A 247 24.02 17.23 -10.44
N PRO A 248 24.75 18.17 -11.07
CA PRO A 248 24.20 18.99 -12.13
C PRO A 248 23.94 18.13 -13.38
N LEU A 249 22.85 18.44 -14.08
CA LEU A 249 22.57 17.80 -15.37
C LEU A 249 23.65 18.22 -16.40
N PRO A 250 24.01 17.34 -17.36
CA PRO A 250 24.96 17.67 -18.43
C PRO A 250 24.56 18.94 -19.20
N GLU A 251 25.56 19.68 -19.69
CA GLU A 251 25.34 20.80 -20.61
C GLU A 251 24.60 20.29 -21.86
N GLY A 252 23.46 20.91 -22.18
CA GLY A 252 22.58 20.45 -23.26
C GLY A 252 21.49 19.44 -22.87
N ALA A 253 21.30 19.15 -21.57
CA ALA A 253 20.22 18.26 -21.12
C ALA A 253 18.85 18.65 -21.71
N SER A 254 18.02 17.67 -22.02
CA SER A 254 16.69 17.91 -22.59
C SER A 254 15.78 18.66 -21.60
N ALA A 255 14.77 19.36 -22.10
CA ALA A 255 13.75 19.97 -21.25
C ALA A 255 13.03 18.93 -20.38
N LEU A 256 12.85 17.71 -20.89
CA LEU A 256 12.27 16.59 -20.15
C LEU A 256 13.16 16.15 -18.99
N SER A 257 14.47 16.04 -19.21
CA SER A 257 15.44 15.70 -18.16
C SER A 257 15.45 16.76 -17.05
N ARG A 258 15.42 18.05 -17.44
CA ARG A 258 15.29 19.15 -16.48
C ARG A 258 13.98 19.08 -15.68
N ALA A 259 12.86 18.87 -16.36
CA ALA A 259 11.56 18.74 -15.71
C ALA A 259 11.49 17.52 -14.78
N ALA A 260 12.05 16.38 -15.18
CA ALA A 260 12.14 15.17 -14.37
C ALA A 260 12.98 15.39 -13.11
N ARG A 261 14.16 16.02 -13.24
CA ARG A 261 14.99 16.39 -12.08
C ARG A 261 14.23 17.34 -11.14
N SER A 262 13.60 18.38 -11.67
CA SER A 262 12.80 19.31 -10.85
C SER A 262 11.64 18.61 -10.13
N PHE A 263 10.97 17.68 -10.81
CA PHE A 263 9.93 16.86 -10.20
C PHE A 263 10.49 15.97 -9.09
N LEU A 264 11.61 15.28 -9.32
CA LEU A 264 12.25 14.42 -8.33
C LEU A 264 12.73 15.22 -7.12
N LEU A 265 13.35 16.38 -7.32
CA LEU A 265 13.71 17.30 -6.23
C LEU A 265 12.47 17.74 -5.44
N TRP A 266 11.36 18.03 -6.13
CA TRP A 266 10.11 18.39 -5.48
C TRP A 266 9.48 17.22 -4.74
N PHE A 267 9.53 16.00 -5.26
CA PHE A 267 8.80 14.84 -4.78
C PHE A 267 9.59 13.91 -3.85
N HIS A 268 10.93 13.97 -3.83
CA HIS A 268 11.78 13.01 -3.10
C HIS A 268 11.36 12.86 -1.63
N GLN A 269 11.60 11.68 -1.07
CA GLN A 269 11.35 11.32 0.33
C GLN A 269 12.67 11.01 1.03
N ALA A 270 12.60 10.76 2.34
CA ALA A 270 13.72 10.18 3.07
C ALA A 270 14.18 8.91 2.33
N PRO A 271 15.50 8.72 2.12
CA PRO A 271 16.00 7.56 1.41
C PRO A 271 15.58 6.28 2.16
N LEU A 272 15.06 5.32 1.41
CA LEU A 272 14.76 4.00 1.95
C LEU A 272 16.08 3.27 2.21
N PRO A 273 16.21 2.53 3.33
CA PRO A 273 17.42 1.75 3.60
C PRO A 273 17.63 0.72 2.48
N LYS A 274 18.87 0.60 2.02
CA LYS A 274 19.27 -0.50 1.14
C LYS A 274 19.46 -1.74 2.00
N ASP A 275 18.59 -2.72 1.80
CA ASP A 275 18.56 -3.94 2.57
C ASP A 275 18.63 -5.13 1.60
N PRO A 276 19.84 -5.58 1.24
CA PRO A 276 20.02 -6.68 0.28
C PRO A 276 19.48 -8.01 0.79
N LEU A 277 19.36 -8.17 2.12
CA LEU A 277 18.76 -9.35 2.73
C LEU A 277 17.25 -9.41 2.46
N ASN A 278 16.55 -8.28 2.60
CA ASN A 278 15.11 -8.22 2.33
C ASN A 278 14.78 -7.96 0.85
N ASN A 279 15.70 -7.31 0.12
CA ASN A 279 15.59 -7.12 -1.31
C ASN A 279 16.95 -7.21 -2.03
N PRO A 280 17.30 -8.38 -2.59
CA PRO A 280 18.56 -8.57 -3.31
C PRO A 280 18.62 -7.77 -4.61
N LEU A 281 17.49 -7.24 -5.09
CA LEU A 281 17.45 -6.37 -6.26
C LEU A 281 18.07 -4.98 -6.00
N ALA A 282 18.41 -4.66 -4.74
CA ALA A 282 19.02 -3.39 -4.36
C ALA A 282 20.50 -3.25 -4.73
N GLU A 283 21.19 -4.36 -4.98
CA GLU A 283 22.64 -4.38 -5.26
C GLU A 283 22.99 -4.75 -6.70
N VAL A 284 22.02 -5.22 -7.49
CA VAL A 284 22.26 -5.61 -8.88
C VAL A 284 22.09 -4.45 -9.86
N ASP A 285 22.72 -4.58 -11.03
CA ASP A 285 22.61 -3.59 -12.10
C ASP A 285 21.16 -3.46 -12.63
N PHE A 286 20.89 -2.33 -13.26
CA PHE A 286 19.55 -1.96 -13.68
C PHE A 286 18.87 -3.01 -14.59
N PRO A 287 19.50 -3.55 -15.65
CA PRO A 287 18.93 -4.66 -16.43
C PRO A 287 18.51 -5.88 -15.61
N HIS A 288 19.37 -6.41 -14.74
CA HIS A 288 19.05 -7.57 -13.90
C HIS A 288 17.96 -7.25 -12.88
N ARG A 289 17.95 -6.03 -12.34
CA ARG A 289 16.88 -5.52 -11.48
C ARG A 289 15.53 -5.57 -12.18
N ILE A 290 15.45 -5.10 -13.43
CA ILE A 290 14.22 -5.16 -14.23
C ILE A 290 13.77 -6.60 -14.44
N ALA A 291 14.68 -7.50 -14.81
CA ALA A 291 14.35 -8.92 -14.99
C ALA A 291 13.80 -9.56 -13.70
N GLY A 292 14.40 -9.25 -12.54
CA GLY A 292 13.95 -9.71 -11.23
C GLY A 292 12.59 -9.13 -10.84
N ALA A 293 12.39 -7.83 -11.04
CA ALA A 293 11.13 -7.12 -10.83
C ALA A 293 9.97 -7.75 -11.65
N LEU A 294 10.22 -8.12 -12.91
CA LEU A 294 9.22 -8.77 -13.75
C LEU A 294 8.83 -10.16 -13.24
N ARG A 295 9.81 -10.94 -12.74
CA ARG A 295 9.54 -12.23 -12.06
C ARG A 295 8.67 -12.03 -10.82
N VAL A 296 9.02 -11.06 -9.97
CA VAL A 296 8.28 -10.73 -8.75
C VAL A 296 6.83 -10.35 -9.08
N TYR A 297 6.64 -9.50 -10.09
CA TYR A 297 5.30 -9.13 -10.55
C TYR A 297 4.50 -10.34 -11.04
N TRP A 298 5.11 -11.19 -11.87
CA TRP A 298 4.47 -12.41 -12.38
C TRP A 298 4.03 -13.35 -11.25
N ARG A 299 4.92 -13.63 -10.29
CA ARG A 299 4.61 -14.50 -9.13
C ARG A 299 3.45 -13.96 -8.30
N GLY A 300 3.46 -12.66 -8.01
CA GLY A 300 2.35 -12.04 -7.28
C GLY A 300 1.03 -12.07 -8.08
N LEU A 301 1.07 -11.88 -9.40
CA LEU A 301 -0.14 -11.96 -10.24
C LEU A 301 -0.73 -13.38 -10.22
N VAL A 302 0.13 -14.41 -10.23
CA VAL A 302 -0.29 -15.80 -10.07
C VAL A 302 -0.94 -16.00 -8.70
N GLN A 303 -0.40 -15.42 -7.63
CA GLN A 303 -0.98 -15.52 -6.28
C GLN A 303 -2.36 -14.83 -6.17
N VAL A 304 -2.68 -13.82 -6.99
CA VAL A 304 -4.03 -13.23 -6.99
C VAL A 304 -5.10 -14.24 -7.40
N VAL A 305 -4.79 -15.09 -8.40
CA VAL A 305 -5.74 -16.06 -8.98
C VAL A 305 -5.61 -17.43 -8.32
N PHE A 306 -4.40 -17.82 -7.94
CA PHE A 306 -4.07 -19.10 -7.36
C PHE A 306 -3.09 -18.94 -6.17
N PRO A 307 -3.55 -18.45 -5.01
CA PRO A 307 -2.75 -18.19 -3.81
C PRO A 307 -2.34 -19.50 -3.11
N ARG A 308 -1.56 -20.36 -3.77
CA ARG A 308 -1.15 -21.67 -3.21
C ARG A 308 -0.36 -21.50 -1.91
N THR A 309 0.65 -20.65 -1.96
CA THR A 309 1.52 -20.30 -0.83
C THR A 309 1.43 -18.79 -0.61
N LEU A 310 1.13 -18.41 0.62
CA LEU A 310 1.09 -17.05 1.11
C LEU A 310 2.04 -16.97 2.31
N SER A 311 2.61 -15.80 2.56
CA SER A 311 3.62 -15.56 3.58
C SER A 311 3.50 -14.12 4.06
N GLY A 312 3.70 -13.92 5.37
CA GLY A 312 3.73 -12.58 5.96
C GLY A 312 4.94 -11.75 5.50
N ASP A 313 6.00 -12.39 5.01
CA ASP A 313 7.19 -11.72 4.47
C ASP A 313 7.91 -12.61 3.43
N TYR A 314 8.56 -11.99 2.45
CA TYR A 314 9.37 -12.64 1.41
C TYR A 314 10.72 -11.94 1.31
N SER A 315 11.82 -12.70 1.43
CA SER A 315 13.19 -12.15 1.46
C SER A 315 14.19 -13.01 0.68
N PHE A 316 15.47 -12.64 0.68
CA PHE A 316 16.56 -13.48 0.16
C PHE A 316 16.89 -14.63 1.13
N PRO A 317 17.35 -15.81 0.65
CA PRO A 317 17.49 -16.28 -0.74
C PRO A 317 16.22 -16.78 -1.46
N GLN A 318 15.02 -16.64 -0.90
CA GLN A 318 13.79 -17.11 -1.56
C GLN A 318 13.47 -16.38 -2.89
N GLU A 319 13.82 -15.10 -3.00
CA GLU A 319 13.66 -14.28 -4.20
C GLU A 319 15.02 -13.76 -4.72
N PRO A 320 15.92 -14.62 -5.21
CA PRO A 320 17.30 -14.24 -5.51
C PRO A 320 17.39 -13.32 -6.72
N ALA A 321 18.43 -12.49 -6.79
CA ALA A 321 18.70 -11.73 -8.00
C ALA A 321 18.89 -12.69 -9.20
N PRO A 322 18.42 -12.32 -10.40
CA PRO A 322 18.51 -13.23 -11.55
C PRO A 322 19.92 -13.25 -12.14
N ASP A 323 20.43 -14.45 -12.47
CA ASP A 323 21.73 -14.61 -13.14
C ASP A 323 21.68 -14.31 -14.66
N ARG A 324 20.47 -14.15 -15.21
CA ARG A 324 20.23 -13.85 -16.64
C ARG A 324 19.02 -12.96 -16.83
N LEU A 325 19.05 -12.13 -17.87
CA LEU A 325 17.98 -11.17 -18.17
C LEU A 325 16.69 -11.83 -18.68
N VAL A 326 16.81 -12.86 -19.51
CA VAL A 326 15.68 -13.50 -20.19
C VAL A 326 15.45 -14.90 -19.65
N PHE A 327 14.29 -15.11 -19.02
CA PHE A 327 13.79 -16.39 -18.55
C PHE A 327 12.26 -16.35 -18.53
N ALA A 328 11.62 -17.51 -18.38
CA ALA A 328 10.17 -17.64 -18.55
C ALA A 328 9.36 -16.63 -17.72
N GLU A 329 9.67 -16.49 -16.43
CA GLU A 329 8.95 -15.57 -15.54
C GLU A 329 9.24 -14.09 -15.84
N SER A 330 10.43 -13.72 -16.34
CA SER A 330 10.69 -12.33 -16.75
C SER A 330 9.93 -11.97 -18.04
N VAL A 331 9.83 -12.91 -18.99
CA VAL A 331 9.02 -12.74 -20.21
C VAL A 331 7.53 -12.66 -19.90
N LEU A 332 7.01 -13.59 -19.08
CA LEU A 332 5.60 -13.58 -18.66
C LEU A 332 5.27 -12.31 -17.87
N GLY A 333 6.16 -11.88 -16.98
CA GLY A 333 6.07 -10.61 -16.28
C GLY A 333 6.01 -9.41 -17.23
N ALA A 334 6.87 -9.35 -18.25
CA ALA A 334 6.88 -8.28 -19.24
C ALA A 334 5.56 -8.23 -20.04
N VAL A 335 5.08 -9.39 -20.50
CA VAL A 335 3.79 -9.50 -21.21
C VAL A 335 2.65 -9.06 -20.31
N ALA A 336 2.63 -9.49 -19.05
CA ALA A 336 1.60 -9.12 -18.09
C ALA A 336 1.67 -7.63 -17.66
N LEU A 337 2.83 -6.99 -17.75
CA LEU A 337 2.98 -5.58 -17.39
C LEU A 337 2.59 -4.65 -18.56
N ILE A 338 2.90 -5.03 -19.81
CA ILE A 338 2.67 -4.19 -20.99
C ILE A 338 1.32 -4.50 -21.67
N GLY A 339 0.94 -5.78 -21.74
CA GLY A 339 -0.24 -6.25 -22.47
C GLY A 339 -1.55 -5.67 -21.93
N PRO A 340 -1.85 -5.76 -20.62
CA PRO A 340 -3.11 -5.28 -20.07
C PRO A 340 -3.40 -3.80 -20.31
N PRO A 341 -2.48 -2.83 -20.07
CA PRO A 341 -2.78 -1.42 -20.35
C PRO A 341 -3.12 -1.14 -21.82
N LEU A 342 -2.37 -1.75 -22.75
CA LEU A 342 -2.63 -1.62 -24.19
C LEU A 342 -3.99 -2.23 -24.57
N ALA A 343 -4.27 -3.43 -24.06
CA ALA A 343 -5.56 -4.08 -24.25
C ALA A 343 -6.71 -3.27 -23.63
N GLY A 344 -6.49 -2.64 -22.47
CA GLY A 344 -7.47 -1.77 -21.80
C GLY A 344 -7.82 -0.54 -22.63
N ILE A 345 -6.83 0.12 -23.21
CA ILE A 345 -7.04 1.22 -24.17
C ILE A 345 -7.80 0.73 -25.40
N GLY A 346 -7.42 -0.44 -25.94
CA GLY A 346 -8.13 -1.06 -27.06
C GLY A 346 -9.61 -1.35 -26.74
N MET A 347 -9.90 -1.92 -25.57
CA MET A 347 -11.28 -2.19 -25.13
C MET A 347 -12.09 -0.91 -24.94
N TRP A 348 -11.47 0.18 -24.46
CA TRP A 348 -12.11 1.48 -24.40
C TRP A 348 -12.48 1.99 -25.79
N ILE A 349 -11.56 1.95 -26.76
CA ILE A 349 -11.80 2.38 -28.15
C ILE A 349 -12.97 1.59 -28.76
N VAL A 350 -12.97 0.27 -28.62
CA VAL A 350 -14.08 -0.60 -29.07
C VAL A 350 -15.39 -0.19 -28.40
N GLY A 351 -15.36 0.09 -27.09
CA GLY A 351 -16.50 0.60 -26.33
C GLY A 351 -17.06 1.90 -26.90
N VAL A 352 -16.19 2.86 -27.25
CA VAL A 352 -16.60 4.14 -27.87
C VAL A 352 -17.26 3.91 -29.23
N VAL A 353 -16.69 3.04 -30.06
CA VAL A 353 -17.25 2.72 -31.38
C VAL A 353 -18.64 2.10 -31.25
N ARG A 354 -18.81 1.13 -30.33
CA ARG A 354 -20.11 0.49 -30.05
C ARG A 354 -21.14 1.48 -29.50
N GLU A 355 -20.73 2.35 -28.59
CA GLU A 355 -21.60 3.40 -28.04
C GLU A 355 -22.13 4.32 -29.16
N ARG A 356 -21.24 4.79 -30.04
CA ARG A 356 -21.60 5.66 -31.17
C ARG A 356 -22.56 4.98 -32.14
N ALA A 357 -22.31 3.72 -32.48
CA ALA A 357 -23.19 2.94 -33.35
C ALA A 357 -24.59 2.80 -32.75
N ALA A 358 -24.69 2.46 -31.46
CA ALA A 358 -25.97 2.31 -30.77
C ALA A 358 -26.79 3.62 -30.74
N ARG A 359 -26.13 4.75 -30.47
CA ARG A 359 -26.81 6.06 -30.50
C ARG A 359 -27.30 6.43 -31.91
N LYS A 360 -26.50 6.15 -32.95
CA LYS A 360 -26.90 6.38 -34.35
C LYS A 360 -28.14 5.57 -34.73
N GLU A 361 -28.19 4.31 -34.31
CA GLU A 361 -29.32 3.44 -34.63
C GLU A 361 -30.63 3.91 -33.99
N ILE A 362 -30.59 4.39 -32.73
CA ILE A 362 -31.78 4.95 -32.06
C ILE A 362 -32.31 6.19 -32.79
N VAL A 363 -31.41 7.05 -33.27
CA VAL A 363 -31.79 8.22 -34.08
C VAL A 363 -32.39 7.77 -35.42
N ARG A 364 -31.78 6.78 -36.08
CA ARG A 364 -32.26 6.22 -37.35
C ARG A 364 -33.66 5.62 -37.24
N LEU A 365 -33.93 4.89 -36.16
CA LEU A 365 -35.23 4.24 -35.93
C LEU A 365 -36.32 5.23 -35.48
N GLY A 366 -36.03 6.52 -35.36
CA GLY A 366 -36.99 7.51 -34.86
C GLY A 366 -37.38 7.32 -33.39
N LEU A 367 -36.65 6.46 -32.65
CA LEU A 367 -36.88 6.18 -31.24
C LEU A 367 -36.25 7.25 -30.32
N ALA A 368 -35.58 8.23 -30.91
CA ALA A 368 -34.93 9.33 -30.22
C ALA A 368 -35.93 10.41 -29.78
N GLY A 369 -36.06 10.61 -28.48
CA GLY A 369 -36.61 11.86 -27.94
C GLY A 369 -35.75 13.07 -28.32
N LYS A 370 -36.30 14.29 -28.27
CA LYS A 370 -35.52 15.51 -28.53
C LYS A 370 -34.39 15.62 -27.49
N PRO A 371 -33.13 15.83 -27.92
CA PRO A 371 -32.04 16.04 -26.98
C PRO A 371 -32.32 17.24 -26.08
N ALA A 372 -32.07 17.06 -24.78
CA ALA A 372 -32.30 18.14 -23.81
C ALA A 372 -31.46 19.37 -24.18
N PRO A 373 -32.03 20.59 -24.10
CA PRO A 373 -31.27 21.80 -24.38
C PRO A 373 -30.09 21.94 -23.41
N GLY A 374 -29.08 22.69 -23.83
CA GLY A 374 -28.00 23.12 -22.94
C GLY A 374 -28.54 24.04 -21.84
N ARG A 375 -27.71 24.32 -20.82
CA ARG A 375 -28.06 25.18 -19.69
C ARG A 375 -27.32 26.53 -19.80
N PRO A 376 -27.82 27.53 -20.54
CA PRO A 376 -27.08 28.76 -20.85
C PRO A 376 -26.76 29.60 -19.60
N ARG A 377 -27.68 29.69 -18.63
CA ARG A 377 -27.43 30.39 -17.36
C ARG A 377 -26.27 29.76 -16.57
N LEU A 378 -26.18 28.43 -16.57
CA LEU A 378 -25.08 27.70 -15.93
C LEU A 378 -23.76 27.89 -16.67
N ALA A 379 -23.81 28.03 -18.00
CA ALA A 379 -22.62 28.28 -18.82
C ALA A 379 -22.02 29.66 -18.56
N ILE A 380 -22.85 30.70 -18.32
CA ILE A 380 -22.39 32.03 -17.93
C ILE A 380 -21.64 31.96 -16.58
N LEU A 381 -22.23 31.27 -15.60
CA LEU A 381 -21.57 31.05 -14.30
C LEU A 381 -20.25 30.28 -14.46
N ALA A 382 -20.24 29.21 -15.25
CA ALA A 382 -19.04 28.42 -15.53
C ALA A 382 -17.94 29.27 -16.15
N ALA A 383 -18.26 30.11 -17.14
CA ALA A 383 -17.33 31.02 -17.78
C ALA A 383 -16.78 32.08 -16.82
N PHE A 384 -17.64 32.66 -15.98
CA PHE A 384 -17.23 33.61 -14.95
C PHE A 384 -16.23 32.97 -13.97
N LEU A 385 -16.55 31.79 -13.42
CA LEU A 385 -15.64 31.08 -12.51
C LEU A 385 -14.34 30.64 -13.18
N PHE A 386 -14.41 30.20 -14.44
CA PHE A 386 -13.24 29.84 -15.23
C PHE A 386 -12.30 31.03 -15.45
N ALA A 387 -12.83 32.23 -15.65
CA ALA A 387 -12.04 33.46 -15.79
C ALA A 387 -11.51 33.99 -14.44
N LEU A 388 -12.25 33.78 -13.35
CA LEU A 388 -11.88 34.23 -12.01
C LEU A 388 -10.58 33.58 -11.52
N ALA A 389 -10.40 32.27 -11.73
CA ALA A 389 -9.22 31.54 -11.29
C ALA A 389 -7.87 32.11 -11.83
N PRO A 390 -7.66 32.28 -13.15
CA PRO A 390 -6.45 32.89 -13.68
C PRO A 390 -6.36 34.40 -13.38
N ALA A 391 -7.48 35.11 -13.25
CA ALA A 391 -7.46 36.52 -12.85
C ALA A 391 -6.89 36.69 -11.43
N LEU A 392 -7.28 35.85 -10.47
CA LEU A 392 -6.73 35.86 -9.11
C LEU A 392 -5.22 35.56 -9.10
N VAL A 393 -4.78 34.59 -9.90
CA VAL A 393 -3.35 34.26 -10.04
C VAL A 393 -2.58 35.40 -10.70
N ALA A 394 -3.13 36.01 -11.76
CA ALA A 394 -2.52 37.12 -12.46
C ALA A 394 -2.37 38.35 -11.56
N VAL A 395 -3.35 38.65 -10.72
CA VAL A 395 -3.25 39.71 -9.70
C VAL A 395 -2.13 39.38 -8.72
N GLU A 396 -2.02 38.15 -8.21
CA GLU A 396 -0.91 37.77 -7.33
C GLU A 396 0.45 37.96 -8.02
N VAL A 397 0.61 37.43 -9.24
CA VAL A 397 1.90 37.37 -9.94
C VAL A 397 2.33 38.72 -10.49
N PHE A 398 1.44 39.48 -11.12
CA PHE A 398 1.80 40.70 -11.85
C PHE A 398 1.54 41.99 -11.07
N VAL A 399 0.67 41.96 -10.05
CA VAL A 399 0.29 43.17 -9.30
C VAL A 399 0.88 43.14 -7.89
N LEU A 400 0.81 42.01 -7.19
CA LEU A 400 1.18 41.93 -5.77
C LEU A 400 2.65 41.55 -5.55
N ARG A 401 3.14 40.49 -6.20
CA ARG A 401 4.54 40.04 -6.07
C ARG A 401 5.58 41.12 -6.42
N PRO A 402 5.43 41.94 -7.48
CA PRO A 402 6.38 43.02 -7.76
C PRO A 402 6.42 44.11 -6.68
N ARG A 403 5.37 44.20 -5.85
CA ARG A 403 5.29 45.12 -4.71
C ARG A 403 5.76 44.48 -3.39
N GLY A 404 6.35 43.28 -3.45
CA GLY A 404 6.74 42.52 -2.25
C GLY A 404 5.55 41.94 -1.46
N ILE A 405 4.32 42.04 -1.98
CA ILE A 405 3.13 41.54 -1.32
C ILE A 405 2.88 40.11 -1.80
N SER A 406 3.07 39.13 -0.92
CA SER A 406 2.69 37.74 -1.17
C SER A 406 1.41 37.42 -0.43
N LEU A 407 0.32 37.19 -1.17
CA LEU A 407 -0.88 36.63 -0.59
C LEU A 407 -0.63 35.15 -0.33
N THR A 408 -0.25 34.82 0.90
CA THR A 408 -0.15 33.44 1.37
C THR A 408 -1.10 33.22 2.53
N LEU A 409 -1.88 32.14 2.47
CA LEU A 409 -2.64 31.68 3.62
C LEU A 409 -1.84 30.58 4.30
N ARG A 410 -1.29 30.88 5.49
CA ARG A 410 -0.41 29.96 6.24
C ARG A 410 0.75 29.42 5.39
N GLY A 411 1.29 30.21 4.45
CA GLY A 411 2.40 29.82 3.58
C GLY A 411 2.01 29.15 2.25
N PHE A 412 0.71 28.98 1.96
CA PHE A 412 0.24 28.51 0.65
C PHE A 412 -0.15 29.70 -0.25
N SER A 413 0.35 29.75 -1.49
CA SER A 413 0.00 30.78 -2.48
C SER A 413 -1.50 30.74 -2.82
N TRP A 414 -2.09 31.89 -3.12
CA TRP A 414 -3.49 31.97 -3.58
C TRP A 414 -3.74 31.23 -4.89
N ALA A 415 -2.70 30.94 -5.67
CA ALA A 415 -2.80 30.02 -6.82
C ALA A 415 -3.35 28.63 -6.44
N ILE A 416 -3.16 28.19 -5.19
CA ILE A 416 -3.73 26.94 -4.68
C ILE A 416 -5.25 27.05 -4.50
N LEU A 417 -5.76 28.22 -4.09
CA LEU A 417 -7.20 28.47 -3.93
C LEU A 417 -7.93 28.60 -5.28
N ALA A 418 -7.20 28.91 -6.36
CA ALA A 418 -7.75 28.96 -7.71
C ALA A 418 -8.03 27.55 -8.30
N VAL A 419 -7.34 26.51 -7.81
CA VAL A 419 -7.45 25.13 -8.34
C VAL A 419 -8.86 24.53 -8.14
N PRO A 420 -9.47 24.61 -6.94
CA PRO A 420 -10.87 24.20 -6.76
C PRO A 420 -11.84 24.94 -7.68
N VAL A 421 -11.69 26.26 -7.84
CA VAL A 421 -12.55 27.09 -8.69
C VAL A 421 -12.46 26.63 -10.15
N PHE A 422 -11.23 26.38 -10.63
CA PHE A 422 -11.00 25.88 -11.98
C PHE A 422 -11.64 24.50 -12.20
N ALA A 423 -11.45 23.55 -11.26
CA ALA A 423 -12.02 22.22 -11.36
C ALA A 423 -13.56 22.25 -11.37
N ILE A 424 -14.18 23.05 -10.49
CA ILE A 424 -15.63 23.26 -10.43
C ILE A 424 -16.15 23.86 -11.75
N SER A 425 -15.44 24.83 -12.34
CA SER A 425 -15.84 25.44 -13.61
C SER A 425 -15.86 24.44 -14.78
N LEU A 426 -14.85 23.57 -14.89
CA LEU A 426 -14.84 22.47 -15.88
C LEU A 426 -16.01 21.51 -15.69
N GLY A 427 -16.32 21.21 -14.42
CA GLY A 427 -17.48 20.42 -14.03
C GLY A 427 -18.81 21.05 -14.45
N LEU A 428 -18.98 22.35 -14.21
CA LEU A 428 -20.16 23.09 -14.63
C LEU A 428 -20.29 23.11 -16.17
N PHE A 429 -19.19 23.31 -16.91
CA PHE A 429 -19.21 23.20 -18.37
C PHE A 429 -19.66 21.81 -18.84
N ALA A 430 -19.26 20.75 -18.15
CA ALA A 430 -19.68 19.38 -18.45
C ALA A 430 -21.22 19.25 -18.38
N ASP A 431 -21.84 19.86 -17.38
CA ASP A 431 -23.29 19.86 -17.17
C ASP A 431 -24.06 20.81 -18.09
N CYS A 432 -23.36 21.74 -18.75
CA CYS A 432 -23.93 22.67 -19.74
C CYS A 432 -24.06 22.07 -21.14
N THR A 433 -23.38 20.96 -21.42
CA THR A 433 -23.38 20.33 -22.74
C THR A 433 -24.80 19.98 -23.21
N ARG A 434 -25.02 20.03 -24.53
CA ARG A 434 -26.31 19.59 -25.11
C ARG A 434 -26.55 18.13 -24.74
N GLY A 435 -27.78 17.81 -24.36
CA GLY A 435 -28.19 16.45 -24.07
C GLY A 435 -27.99 15.56 -25.30
N VAL A 436 -27.70 14.29 -25.07
CA VAL A 436 -27.65 13.23 -26.08
C VAL A 436 -28.61 12.12 -25.68
N VAL A 437 -29.16 11.42 -26.67
CA VAL A 437 -30.09 10.33 -26.42
C VAL A 437 -29.32 9.14 -25.82
N PRO A 438 -29.71 8.65 -24.63
CA PRO A 438 -29.03 7.54 -23.99
C PRO A 438 -29.27 6.24 -24.79
N PRO A 439 -28.22 5.44 -25.05
CA PRO A 439 -28.36 4.22 -25.83
C PRO A 439 -28.84 3.01 -25.01
N ASP A 440 -29.21 3.23 -23.77
CA ASP A 440 -29.73 2.25 -22.81
C ASP A 440 -30.90 2.91 -22.06
N ALA A 441 -31.93 2.13 -21.72
CA ALA A 441 -32.99 2.63 -20.84
C ALA A 441 -32.44 2.88 -19.42
N PRO A 442 -32.82 3.98 -18.73
CA PRO A 442 -32.22 4.40 -17.47
C PRO A 442 -32.22 3.36 -16.33
N GLU A 443 -33.27 2.53 -16.29
CA GLU A 443 -33.50 1.54 -15.23
C GLU A 443 -33.22 0.09 -15.68
N ALA A 444 -32.90 -0.12 -16.96
CA ALA A 444 -32.64 -1.46 -17.47
C ALA A 444 -31.19 -1.91 -17.21
N PRO A 445 -30.96 -3.21 -16.96
CA PRO A 445 -29.62 -3.79 -16.97
C PRO A 445 -28.92 -3.50 -18.30
N ARG A 446 -27.72 -2.90 -18.24
CA ARG A 446 -26.98 -2.56 -19.47
C ARG A 446 -26.39 -3.82 -20.11
N PRO A 447 -26.31 -3.91 -21.44
CA PRO A 447 -25.63 -5.01 -22.10
C PRO A 447 -24.16 -5.10 -21.66
N LEU A 448 -23.72 -6.29 -21.24
CA LEU A 448 -22.31 -6.51 -20.86
C LEU A 448 -21.36 -6.19 -22.02
N GLY A 449 -21.81 -6.32 -23.28
CA GLY A 449 -21.01 -5.94 -24.44
C GLY A 449 -20.59 -4.47 -24.50
N ARG A 450 -21.22 -3.57 -23.72
CA ARG A 450 -20.80 -2.16 -23.56
C ARG A 450 -20.26 -1.88 -22.17
N ALA A 451 -21.07 -2.12 -21.14
CA ALA A 451 -20.68 -1.83 -19.75
C ALA A 451 -19.52 -2.72 -19.28
N GLY A 452 -19.48 -3.98 -19.75
CA GLY A 452 -18.36 -4.89 -19.47
C GLY A 452 -17.07 -4.45 -20.15
N LEU A 453 -17.09 -3.90 -21.37
CA LEU A 453 -15.90 -3.33 -22.02
C LEU A 453 -15.33 -2.16 -21.22
N ALA A 454 -16.20 -1.31 -20.65
CA ALA A 454 -15.77 -0.21 -19.80
C ALA A 454 -15.09 -0.70 -18.52
N LEU A 455 -15.68 -1.68 -17.83
CA LEU A 455 -15.08 -2.30 -16.65
C LEU A 455 -13.76 -3.02 -16.97
N VAL A 456 -13.69 -3.72 -18.10
CA VAL A 456 -12.46 -4.40 -18.55
C VAL A 456 -11.37 -3.40 -18.90
N ALA A 457 -11.71 -2.31 -19.59
CA ALA A 457 -10.76 -1.26 -19.93
C ALA A 457 -10.14 -0.64 -18.66
N VAL A 458 -10.97 -0.28 -17.68
CA VAL A 458 -10.49 0.24 -16.40
C VAL A 458 -9.72 -0.83 -15.62
N GLY A 459 -10.25 -2.05 -15.50
CA GLY A 459 -9.62 -3.12 -14.73
C GLY A 459 -8.23 -3.51 -15.22
N LEU A 460 -8.02 -3.57 -16.54
CA LEU A 460 -6.72 -3.91 -17.14
C LEU A 460 -5.66 -2.81 -16.90
N VAL A 461 -6.04 -1.54 -17.06
CA VAL A 461 -5.12 -0.42 -16.77
C VAL A 461 -4.87 -0.29 -15.27
N TRP A 462 -5.93 -0.44 -14.45
CA TRP A 462 -5.86 -0.34 -13.00
C TRP A 462 -4.90 -1.36 -12.39
N LEU A 463 -5.01 -2.63 -12.81
CA LEU A 463 -4.13 -3.72 -12.35
C LEU A 463 -2.65 -3.34 -12.43
N VAL A 464 -2.20 -2.88 -13.59
CA VAL A 464 -0.79 -2.60 -13.82
C VAL A 464 -0.35 -1.30 -13.18
N VAL A 465 -1.10 -0.21 -13.42
CA VAL A 465 -0.70 1.13 -12.95
C VAL A 465 -0.66 1.18 -11.42
N SER A 466 -1.55 0.44 -10.75
CA SER A 466 -1.55 0.39 -9.28
C SER A 466 -0.41 -0.45 -8.69
N TYR A 467 0.08 -1.47 -9.39
CA TYR A 467 1.24 -2.25 -8.95
C TYR A 467 2.56 -1.57 -9.30
N PHE A 468 2.61 -0.80 -10.39
CA PHE A 468 3.86 -0.27 -10.96
C PHE A 468 4.81 0.42 -9.95
N PRO A 469 4.36 1.26 -9.00
CA PRO A 469 5.25 1.84 -7.99
C PRO A 469 5.92 0.81 -7.06
N HIS A 470 5.28 -0.33 -6.85
CA HIS A 470 5.78 -1.42 -5.98
C HIS A 470 6.59 -2.48 -6.75
N SER A 471 6.76 -2.31 -8.05
CA SER A 471 7.35 -3.33 -8.92
C SER A 471 8.87 -3.46 -8.80
N ASN A 472 9.56 -2.60 -8.05
CA ASN A 472 11.03 -2.46 -8.07
C ASN A 472 11.61 -1.92 -9.40
N ILE A 473 10.77 -1.54 -10.37
CA ILE A 473 11.20 -0.93 -11.64
C ILE A 473 11.53 0.55 -11.47
N PRO A 474 10.58 1.43 -11.06
CA PRO A 474 10.85 2.86 -10.95
C PRO A 474 11.68 3.21 -9.72
N VAL A 475 11.45 2.52 -8.60
CA VAL A 475 12.10 2.74 -7.31
C VAL A 475 12.34 1.38 -6.67
N VAL A 476 13.53 1.18 -6.10
CA VAL A 476 13.84 -0.04 -5.33
C VAL A 476 13.27 0.09 -3.93
N LEU A 477 12.48 -0.89 -3.51
CA LEU A 477 11.92 -0.93 -2.16
C LEU A 477 12.82 -1.75 -1.22
N PRO A 478 12.78 -1.54 0.10
CA PRO A 478 13.45 -2.42 1.07
C PRO A 478 12.93 -3.87 1.04
N THR A 479 11.68 -4.05 0.62
CA THR A 479 11.03 -5.37 0.53
C THR A 479 10.90 -5.78 -0.93
N VAL A 480 11.42 -6.96 -1.30
CA VAL A 480 11.34 -7.47 -2.68
C VAL A 480 9.90 -7.75 -3.12
N ARG A 481 9.11 -8.40 -2.25
CA ARG A 481 7.73 -8.82 -2.51
C ARG A 481 6.94 -8.83 -1.21
N ALA A 482 5.71 -8.32 -1.23
CA ALA A 482 4.77 -8.39 -0.11
C ALA A 482 3.34 -8.50 -0.64
N GLU A 483 2.46 -9.12 0.13
CA GLU A 483 1.08 -9.39 -0.29
C GLU A 483 0.24 -8.11 -0.23
N ARG A 484 0.50 -7.25 0.77
CA ARG A 484 -0.13 -5.93 0.92
C ARG A 484 -0.02 -5.04 -0.33
N PHE A 485 1.02 -5.22 -1.17
CA PHE A 485 1.17 -4.47 -2.43
C PHE A 485 0.07 -4.77 -3.46
N TRP A 486 -0.69 -5.85 -3.28
CA TRP A 486 -1.77 -6.26 -4.17
C TRP A 486 -3.14 -5.67 -3.83
N TYR A 487 -3.28 -4.90 -2.74
CA TYR A 487 -4.57 -4.33 -2.32
C TYR A 487 -5.23 -3.47 -3.41
N PHE A 488 -4.48 -2.54 -4.01
CA PHE A 488 -4.99 -1.73 -5.12
C PHE A 488 -5.15 -2.51 -6.43
N PRO A 489 -4.18 -3.35 -6.86
CA PRO A 489 -4.32 -4.21 -8.04
C PRO A 489 -5.55 -5.12 -8.02
N VAL A 490 -5.91 -5.67 -6.87
CA VAL A 490 -7.04 -6.60 -6.72
C VAL A 490 -8.39 -5.92 -6.99
N ILE A 491 -8.51 -4.60 -6.84
CA ILE A 491 -9.68 -3.83 -7.32
C ILE A 491 -9.85 -4.06 -8.83
N GLY A 492 -8.76 -3.94 -9.59
CA GLY A 492 -8.75 -4.14 -11.05
C GLY A 492 -9.05 -5.58 -11.45
N THR A 493 -8.39 -6.57 -10.84
CA THR A 493 -8.63 -7.99 -11.18
C THR A 493 -10.03 -8.45 -10.82
N SER A 494 -10.61 -7.93 -9.73
CA SER A 494 -11.98 -8.24 -9.32
C SER A 494 -13.01 -7.78 -10.37
N LEU A 495 -12.81 -6.61 -10.97
CA LEU A 495 -13.64 -6.15 -12.10
C LEU A 495 -13.51 -7.07 -13.32
N LEU A 496 -12.28 -7.49 -13.65
CA LEU A 496 -12.01 -8.37 -14.79
C LEU A 496 -12.66 -9.73 -14.62
N LEU A 497 -12.45 -10.37 -13.46
CA LEU A 497 -13.02 -11.68 -13.15
C LEU A 497 -14.54 -11.63 -13.07
N ALA A 498 -15.12 -10.58 -12.47
CA ALA A 498 -16.58 -10.43 -12.42
C ALA A 498 -17.22 -10.32 -13.82
N VAL A 499 -16.60 -9.55 -14.72
CA VAL A 499 -17.07 -9.46 -16.12
C VAL A 499 -16.87 -10.79 -16.84
N ALA A 500 -15.72 -11.46 -16.64
CA ALA A 500 -15.43 -12.75 -17.26
C ALA A 500 -16.45 -13.82 -16.85
N PHE A 501 -16.72 -13.98 -15.55
CA PHE A 501 -17.73 -14.91 -15.04
C PHE A 501 -19.13 -14.55 -15.53
N ALA A 502 -19.51 -13.27 -15.50
CA ALA A 502 -20.83 -12.84 -15.94
C ALA A 502 -21.04 -13.07 -17.45
N ALA A 503 -20.04 -12.76 -18.28
CA ALA A 503 -20.09 -12.97 -19.73
C ALA A 503 -20.08 -14.45 -20.10
N ALA A 504 -19.25 -15.26 -19.43
CA ALA A 504 -19.24 -16.71 -19.61
C ALA A 504 -20.59 -17.32 -19.22
N HIS A 505 -21.16 -16.89 -18.10
CA HIS A 505 -22.47 -17.37 -17.64
C HIS A 505 -23.57 -17.02 -18.65
N GLU A 506 -23.65 -15.76 -19.12
CA GLU A 506 -24.66 -15.33 -20.10
C GLU A 506 -24.55 -16.09 -21.44
N ARG A 507 -23.33 -16.50 -21.83
CA ARG A 507 -23.09 -17.27 -23.05
C ARG A 507 -23.45 -18.74 -22.90
N LEU A 508 -23.04 -19.37 -21.79
CA LEU A 508 -23.16 -20.82 -21.59
C LEU A 508 -24.50 -21.24 -20.99
N SER A 509 -25.17 -20.39 -20.21
CA SER A 509 -26.45 -20.72 -19.57
C SER A 509 -27.60 -20.96 -20.55
N LYS A 510 -27.50 -20.41 -21.76
CA LYS A 510 -28.43 -20.65 -22.87
C LYS A 510 -28.46 -22.12 -23.34
N ARG A 511 -27.42 -22.90 -23.01
CA ARG A 511 -27.32 -24.32 -23.34
C ARG A 511 -27.62 -25.14 -22.06
N PRO A 512 -28.71 -25.94 -22.00
CA PRO A 512 -29.13 -26.63 -20.78
C PRO A 512 -28.03 -27.47 -20.12
N ARG A 513 -27.20 -28.16 -20.93
CA ARG A 513 -26.05 -28.96 -20.48
C ARG A 513 -24.99 -28.17 -19.71
N PHE A 514 -24.84 -26.87 -20.00
CA PHE A 514 -23.76 -26.04 -19.45
C PHE A 514 -24.25 -25.00 -18.43
N ARG A 515 -25.55 -24.99 -18.08
CA ARG A 515 -26.16 -23.94 -17.22
C ARG A 515 -25.52 -23.81 -15.84
N PHE A 516 -24.98 -24.90 -15.31
CA PHE A 516 -24.34 -24.94 -13.98
C PHE A 516 -22.81 -24.93 -14.03
N VAL A 517 -22.19 -25.01 -15.21
CA VAL A 517 -20.73 -25.07 -15.30
C VAL A 517 -20.08 -23.80 -14.77
N VAL A 518 -20.55 -22.62 -15.21
CA VAL A 518 -19.97 -21.35 -14.75
C VAL A 518 -20.22 -21.11 -13.26
N PRO A 519 -21.45 -21.32 -12.71
CA PRO A 519 -21.67 -21.28 -11.28
C PRO A 519 -20.78 -22.25 -10.48
N ALA A 520 -20.57 -23.49 -10.96
CA ALA A 520 -19.73 -24.47 -10.29
C ALA A 520 -18.25 -24.06 -10.30
N VAL A 521 -17.73 -23.55 -11.42
CA VAL A 521 -16.35 -23.03 -11.52
C VAL A 521 -16.17 -21.81 -10.62
N PHE A 522 -17.12 -20.89 -10.61
CA PHE A 522 -17.09 -19.75 -9.70
C PHE A 522 -17.12 -20.20 -8.24
N LEU A 523 -17.99 -21.14 -7.88
CA LEU A 523 -18.07 -21.66 -6.52
C LEU A 523 -16.75 -22.33 -6.11
N ALA A 524 -16.14 -23.12 -6.98
CA ALA A 524 -14.84 -23.74 -6.72
C ALA A 524 -13.74 -22.69 -6.52
N PHE A 525 -13.67 -21.68 -7.40
CA PHE A 525 -12.74 -20.56 -7.24
C PHE A 525 -12.98 -19.80 -5.93
N PHE A 526 -14.23 -19.43 -5.65
CA PHE A 526 -14.61 -18.67 -4.46
C PHE A 526 -14.30 -19.43 -3.17
N LEU A 527 -14.65 -20.72 -3.10
CA LEU A 527 -14.33 -21.56 -1.95
C LEU A 527 -12.81 -21.73 -1.78
N PHE A 528 -12.07 -21.91 -2.87
CA PHE A 528 -10.61 -21.97 -2.81
C PHE A 528 -10.02 -20.67 -2.24
N GLN A 529 -10.45 -19.51 -2.75
CA GLN A 529 -10.02 -18.20 -2.23
C GLN A 529 -10.38 -18.04 -0.74
N CYS A 530 -11.61 -18.36 -0.34
CA CYS A 530 -12.06 -18.31 1.05
C CYS A 530 -11.26 -19.23 1.97
N VAL A 531 -11.01 -20.48 1.57
CA VAL A 531 -10.20 -21.42 2.36
C VAL A 531 -8.77 -20.91 2.53
N LYS A 532 -8.16 -20.39 1.46
CA LYS A 532 -6.80 -19.83 1.54
C LYS A 532 -6.73 -18.54 2.35
N ALA A 533 -7.73 -17.67 2.25
CA ALA A 533 -7.84 -16.46 3.05
C ALA A 533 -7.98 -16.79 4.55
N TYR A 534 -8.90 -17.70 4.89
CA TYR A 534 -9.10 -18.14 6.26
C TYR A 534 -7.87 -18.82 6.85
N ALA A 535 -7.29 -19.78 6.12
CA ALA A 535 -6.09 -20.47 6.57
C ALA A 535 -4.94 -19.48 6.81
N HIS A 536 -4.68 -18.57 5.87
CA HIS A 536 -3.61 -17.59 6.04
C HIS A 536 -3.93 -16.55 7.13
N ALA A 537 -5.19 -16.20 7.36
CA ALA A 537 -5.57 -15.31 8.45
C ALA A 537 -5.28 -15.92 9.83
N MET A 538 -5.33 -17.26 9.94
CA MET A 538 -4.97 -17.96 11.17
C MET A 538 -3.46 -17.91 11.47
N ASP A 539 -2.62 -17.63 10.48
CA ASP A 539 -1.19 -17.41 10.70
C ASP A 539 -0.97 -16.15 11.56
N TYR A 540 -1.90 -15.19 11.52
CA TYR A 540 -1.88 -13.96 12.31
C TYR A 540 -2.52 -14.10 13.70
N ARG A 541 -2.67 -15.32 14.25
CA ARG A 541 -3.26 -15.53 15.59
C ARG A 541 -2.28 -15.28 16.74
N SER A 542 -0.98 -15.45 16.49
CA SER A 542 0.09 -15.15 17.44
C SER A 542 1.41 -14.91 16.72
N ASP A 543 2.31 -14.17 17.35
CA ASP A 543 3.70 -13.99 16.92
C ASP A 543 4.43 -15.30 16.56
N LEU A 544 4.25 -16.36 17.36
CA LEU A 544 4.83 -17.67 17.09
C LEU A 544 4.24 -18.31 15.83
N THR A 545 2.91 -18.35 15.72
CA THR A 545 2.23 -18.97 14.57
C THR A 545 2.58 -18.20 13.29
N PHE A 546 2.67 -16.88 13.38
CA PHE A 546 3.00 -16.03 12.24
C PHE A 546 4.39 -16.35 11.70
N TRP A 547 5.39 -16.44 12.58
CA TRP A 547 6.76 -16.73 12.15
C TRP A 547 6.98 -18.19 11.77
N GLU A 548 6.26 -19.12 12.39
CA GLU A 548 6.23 -20.53 11.97
C GLU A 548 5.68 -20.66 10.55
N ALA A 549 4.49 -20.11 10.28
CA ALA A 549 3.87 -20.14 8.97
C ALA A 549 4.70 -19.40 7.91
N THR A 550 5.32 -18.27 8.28
CA THR A 550 6.23 -17.53 7.39
C THR A 550 7.44 -18.38 7.04
N LYS A 551 8.11 -18.99 8.03
CA LYS A 551 9.24 -19.90 7.81
C LYS A 551 8.86 -21.06 6.88
N ASP A 552 7.71 -21.69 7.11
CA ASP A 552 7.27 -22.83 6.33
C ASP A 552 6.86 -22.43 4.89
N ALA A 553 6.30 -21.24 4.71
CA ALA A 553 5.94 -20.70 3.41
C ALA A 553 7.16 -20.25 2.59
N VAL A 554 8.20 -19.75 3.26
CA VAL A 554 9.46 -19.28 2.65
C VAL A 554 10.68 -19.92 3.35
N PRO A 555 10.91 -21.24 3.17
CA PRO A 555 11.95 -21.99 3.91
C PRO A 555 13.39 -21.59 3.55
N MET A 556 13.55 -20.72 2.55
CA MET A 556 14.82 -20.13 2.17
C MET A 556 14.90 -18.66 2.60
N SER A 557 14.20 -18.25 3.66
CA SER A 557 14.23 -16.88 4.19
C SER A 557 15.01 -16.85 5.50
N ALA A 558 16.23 -16.32 5.47
CA ALA A 558 17.07 -16.22 6.68
C ALA A 558 16.35 -15.42 7.79
N LYS A 559 15.64 -14.35 7.38
CA LYS A 559 14.82 -13.53 8.28
C LYS A 559 13.69 -14.32 8.94
N ALA A 560 13.00 -15.19 8.20
CA ALA A 560 11.90 -15.99 8.77
C ALA A 560 12.42 -16.99 9.82
N HIS A 561 13.51 -17.70 9.49
CA HIS A 561 14.18 -18.60 10.43
C HIS A 561 14.65 -17.87 11.69
N LEU A 562 15.28 -16.69 11.55
CA LEU A 562 15.77 -15.96 12.71
C LEU A 562 14.63 -15.45 13.60
N ASN A 563 13.58 -14.87 13.02
CA ASN A 563 12.47 -14.40 13.85
C ASN A 563 11.72 -15.55 14.52
N PHE A 564 11.52 -16.68 13.82
CA PHE A 564 10.95 -17.89 14.44
C PHE A 564 11.83 -18.38 15.60
N SER A 565 13.15 -18.36 15.44
CA SER A 565 14.08 -18.73 16.52
C SER A 565 13.91 -17.84 17.75
N VAL A 566 13.78 -16.52 17.57
CA VAL A 566 13.51 -15.56 18.66
C VAL A 566 12.18 -15.87 19.35
N MET A 567 11.12 -16.21 18.60
CA MET A 567 9.81 -16.55 19.17
C MET A 567 9.85 -17.84 20.00
N LYS A 568 10.65 -18.82 19.59
CA LYS A 568 10.89 -20.07 20.33
C LYS A 568 11.73 -19.82 21.58
N GLY A 569 12.76 -18.99 21.46
CA GLY A 569 13.60 -18.53 22.57
C GLY A 569 12.83 -17.83 23.68
N ALA A 570 11.91 -16.94 23.31
CA ALA A 570 11.05 -16.24 24.25
C ALA A 570 10.16 -17.18 25.08
N ARG A 571 9.95 -18.43 24.61
CA ARG A 571 9.17 -19.49 25.26
C ARG A 571 10.04 -20.56 25.91
N GLY A 572 11.34 -20.31 26.05
CA GLY A 572 12.27 -21.22 26.74
C GLY A 572 12.82 -22.38 25.90
N ASP A 573 12.39 -22.55 24.65
CA ASP A 573 12.88 -23.62 23.77
C ASP A 573 14.19 -23.21 23.09
N MET A 574 15.28 -23.31 23.85
CA MET A 574 16.62 -22.89 23.42
C MET A 574 17.23 -23.82 22.37
N GLU A 575 16.88 -25.10 22.36
CA GLU A 575 17.35 -26.05 21.35
C GLU A 575 16.80 -25.71 19.96
N THR A 576 15.49 -25.48 19.86
CA THR A 576 14.90 -25.05 18.58
C THR A 576 15.41 -23.67 18.18
N ARG A 577 15.56 -22.75 19.15
CA ARG A 577 16.15 -21.45 18.90
C ARG A 577 17.54 -21.57 18.27
N LEU A 578 18.40 -22.44 18.80
CA LEU A 578 19.76 -22.62 18.29
C LEU A 578 19.77 -23.23 16.89
N ALA A 579 18.93 -24.25 16.65
CA ALA A 579 18.82 -24.89 15.34
C ALA A 579 18.38 -23.89 14.26
N GLU A 580 17.36 -23.07 14.57
CA GLU A 580 16.79 -22.11 13.63
C GLU A 580 17.67 -20.87 13.43
N SER A 581 18.37 -20.40 14.48
CA SER A 581 19.34 -19.31 14.33
C SER A 581 20.56 -19.75 13.51
N ARG A 582 21.03 -20.99 13.69
CA ARG A 582 22.05 -21.60 12.82
C ARG A 582 21.57 -21.71 11.39
N LYS A 583 20.30 -22.08 11.16
CA LYS A 583 19.75 -22.11 9.80
C LYS A 583 19.73 -20.72 9.16
N ALA A 584 19.34 -19.69 9.90
CA ALA A 584 19.43 -18.31 9.43
C ALA A 584 20.87 -17.91 9.08
N LEU A 585 21.85 -18.33 9.89
CA LEU A 585 23.27 -18.10 9.65
C LEU A 585 23.78 -18.84 8.40
N GLU A 586 23.36 -20.09 8.17
CA GLU A 586 23.68 -20.84 6.93
C GLU A 586 23.16 -20.12 5.68
N LEU A 587 21.94 -19.56 5.77
CA LEU A 587 21.29 -18.87 4.65
C LEU A 587 21.86 -17.46 4.40
N ALA A 588 22.35 -16.79 5.45
CA ALA A 588 22.93 -15.46 5.38
C ALA A 588 24.19 -15.33 6.27
N PRO A 589 25.35 -15.87 5.85
CA PRO A 589 26.56 -15.94 6.68
C PRO A 589 27.15 -14.58 7.08
N GLU A 590 26.88 -13.54 6.30
CA GLU A 590 27.39 -12.18 6.55
C GLU A 590 26.43 -11.34 7.40
N TRP A 591 25.26 -11.88 7.78
CA TRP A 591 24.25 -11.11 8.49
C TRP A 591 24.58 -11.00 9.98
N ALA A 592 24.98 -9.79 10.41
CA ALA A 592 25.35 -9.48 11.80
C ALA A 592 24.32 -9.98 12.83
N MET A 593 23.04 -9.81 12.54
CA MET A 593 21.96 -10.22 13.42
C MET A 593 21.90 -11.75 13.62
N ALA A 594 22.10 -12.54 12.56
CA ALA A 594 22.12 -14.01 12.69
C ALA A 594 23.26 -14.50 13.58
N HIS A 595 24.44 -13.87 13.48
CA HIS A 595 25.58 -14.13 14.37
C HIS A 595 25.24 -13.79 15.83
N VAL A 596 24.83 -12.54 16.10
CA VAL A 596 24.56 -12.10 17.49
C VAL A 596 23.46 -12.93 18.14
N TYR A 597 22.36 -13.25 17.45
CA TYR A 597 21.30 -14.08 18.04
C TYR A 597 21.71 -15.53 18.22
N THR A 598 22.62 -16.08 17.41
CA THR A 598 23.20 -17.41 17.63
C THR A 598 24.11 -17.41 18.86
N GLY A 599 24.96 -16.38 18.99
CA GLY A 599 25.77 -16.15 20.19
C GLY A 599 24.90 -16.00 21.45
N ASP A 600 23.87 -15.15 21.41
CA ASP A 600 22.90 -14.98 22.51
C ASP A 600 22.19 -16.27 22.88
N THR A 601 21.90 -17.12 21.90
CA THR A 601 21.31 -18.43 22.18
C THR A 601 22.29 -19.32 22.96
N LEU A 602 23.54 -19.43 22.48
CA LEU A 602 24.58 -20.24 23.14
C LEU A 602 24.91 -19.72 24.54
N CYS A 603 25.03 -18.40 24.67
CA CYS A 603 25.32 -17.74 25.94
C CYS A 603 24.20 -17.99 26.97
N ARG A 604 22.92 -17.87 26.57
CA ARG A 604 21.76 -18.23 27.41
C ARG A 604 21.66 -19.73 27.74
N MET A 605 22.35 -20.59 27.00
CA MET A 605 22.50 -22.01 27.29
C MET A 605 23.73 -22.29 28.19
N HIS A 606 24.33 -21.27 28.80
CA HIS A 606 25.57 -21.35 29.60
C HIS A 606 26.76 -21.90 28.80
N ARG A 607 26.82 -21.57 27.49
CA ARG A 607 27.94 -21.92 26.59
C ARG A 607 28.60 -20.65 26.02
N PRO A 608 29.07 -19.73 26.87
CA PRO A 608 29.59 -18.43 26.43
C PRO A 608 30.89 -18.54 25.61
N ASP A 609 31.71 -19.58 25.85
CA ASP A 609 32.93 -19.82 25.07
C ASP A 609 32.62 -20.13 23.59
N GLU A 610 31.49 -20.82 23.33
CA GLU A 610 30.99 -21.05 21.97
C GLU A 610 30.27 -19.81 21.39
N ALA A 611 29.77 -18.92 22.25
CA ALA A 611 29.08 -17.71 21.83
C ALA A 611 30.06 -16.63 21.31
N TRP A 612 31.26 -16.53 21.91
CA TRP A 612 32.23 -15.48 21.59
C TRP A 612 32.53 -15.33 20.09
N PRO A 613 32.88 -16.38 19.33
CA PRO A 613 33.19 -16.23 17.90
C PRO A 613 32.03 -15.63 17.09
N HIS A 614 30.79 -15.93 17.50
CA HIS A 614 29.62 -15.33 16.87
C HIS A 614 29.44 -13.87 17.28
N TYR A 615 29.66 -13.50 18.54
CA TYR A 615 29.61 -12.10 18.95
C TYR A 615 30.67 -11.25 18.27
N GLU A 616 31.92 -11.73 18.20
CA GLU A 616 33.02 -11.04 17.54
C GLU A 616 32.68 -10.69 16.07
N ILE A 617 32.23 -11.68 15.30
CA ILE A 617 31.79 -11.46 13.91
C ILE A 617 30.57 -10.53 13.86
N GLY A 618 29.56 -10.79 14.68
CA GLY A 618 28.33 -10.00 14.70
C GLY A 618 28.57 -8.53 15.04
N PHE A 619 29.44 -8.25 16.01
CA PHE A 619 29.81 -6.90 16.43
C PHE A 619 30.57 -6.17 15.33
N GLY A 620 31.57 -6.81 14.72
CA GLY A 620 32.33 -6.20 13.63
C GLY A 620 31.48 -5.92 12.38
N ARG A 621 30.48 -6.77 12.09
CA ARG A 621 29.56 -6.57 10.95
C ARG A 621 28.44 -5.57 11.22
N GLY A 622 28.07 -5.37 12.49
CA GLY A 622 27.00 -4.46 12.91
C GLY A 622 27.44 -3.47 13.99
N PRO A 623 28.50 -2.67 13.79
CA PRO A 623 29.11 -1.88 14.86
C PRO A 623 28.24 -0.69 15.33
N ASN A 624 27.11 -0.42 14.68
CA ASN A 624 26.16 0.62 15.08
C ASN A 624 24.79 0.07 15.53
N GLU A 625 24.65 -1.25 15.63
CA GLU A 625 23.42 -1.91 16.04
C GLU A 625 23.34 -2.00 17.58
N ILE A 626 23.03 -0.88 18.23
CA ILE A 626 22.99 -0.73 19.71
C ILE A 626 22.33 -1.91 20.40
N GLY A 627 21.14 -2.32 19.92
CA GLY A 627 20.37 -3.40 20.54
C GLY A 627 21.06 -4.77 20.44
N LEU A 628 21.75 -5.05 19.33
CA LEU A 628 22.49 -6.29 19.13
C LEU A 628 23.77 -6.30 19.97
N LEU A 629 24.49 -5.18 19.99
CA LEU A 629 25.69 -5.00 20.82
C LEU A 629 25.36 -5.17 22.30
N ALA A 630 24.31 -4.49 22.77
CA ALA A 630 23.88 -4.56 24.15
C ALA A 630 23.42 -5.97 24.55
N LEU A 631 22.74 -6.70 23.65
CA LEU A 631 22.32 -8.08 23.87
C LEU A 631 23.52 -9.00 24.17
N GLY A 632 24.55 -8.94 23.32
CA GLY A 632 25.73 -9.81 23.48
C GLY A 632 26.62 -9.42 24.66
N LEU A 633 26.91 -8.12 24.81
CA LEU A 633 27.73 -7.61 25.92
C LEU A 633 27.08 -7.88 27.28
N GLN A 634 25.76 -7.73 27.40
CA GLN A 634 25.04 -8.04 28.64
C GLN A 634 25.14 -9.54 28.96
N CYS A 635 24.95 -10.41 27.97
CA CYS A 635 25.04 -11.86 28.21
C CYS A 635 26.47 -12.29 28.65
N LEU A 636 27.51 -11.76 28.00
CA LEU A 636 28.90 -12.02 28.40
C LEU A 636 29.19 -11.50 29.82
N TYR A 637 28.60 -10.38 30.21
CA TYR A 637 28.71 -9.88 31.58
C TYR A 637 28.02 -10.82 32.59
N ASP A 638 26.79 -11.24 32.29
CA ASP A 638 25.99 -12.11 33.16
C ASP A 638 26.68 -13.47 33.38
N GLU A 639 27.29 -14.03 32.34
CA GLU A 639 28.09 -15.27 32.39
C GLU A 639 29.52 -15.07 32.93
N LYS A 640 29.89 -13.84 33.34
CA LYS A 640 31.22 -13.45 33.86
C LYS A 640 32.38 -13.67 32.88
N LYS A 641 32.09 -13.66 31.58
CA LYS A 641 33.04 -13.89 30.48
C LYS A 641 33.52 -12.62 29.80
N LEU A 642 32.90 -11.47 30.10
CA LEU A 642 33.25 -10.19 29.48
C LEU A 642 34.74 -9.82 29.65
N LYS A 643 35.31 -9.96 30.86
CA LYS A 643 36.72 -9.64 31.12
C LYS A 643 37.70 -10.60 30.44
N GLU A 644 37.30 -11.84 30.18
CA GLU A 644 38.15 -12.80 29.44
C GLU A 644 38.37 -12.38 27.97
N HIS A 645 37.45 -11.56 27.43
CA HIS A 645 37.50 -11.05 26.06
C HIS A 645 37.82 -9.55 26.00
N GLU A 646 38.38 -8.97 27.06
CA GLU A 646 38.67 -7.53 27.15
C GLU A 646 39.57 -7.05 26.01
N ASP A 647 40.71 -7.72 25.77
CA ASP A 647 41.66 -7.33 24.73
C ASP A 647 40.99 -7.31 23.35
N ALA A 648 40.22 -8.35 23.02
CA ALA A 648 39.54 -8.46 21.73
C ALA A 648 38.42 -7.41 21.57
N LEU A 649 37.64 -7.13 22.64
CA LEU A 649 36.64 -6.07 22.63
C LEU A 649 37.27 -4.67 22.46
N ARG A 650 38.43 -4.42 23.07
CA ARG A 650 39.19 -3.18 22.88
C ARG A 650 39.73 -3.08 21.46
N THR A 651 40.27 -4.16 20.89
CA THR A 651 40.68 -4.19 19.49
C THR A 651 39.52 -3.92 18.54
N LEU A 652 38.36 -4.56 18.74
CA LEU A 652 37.15 -4.29 17.95
C LEU A 652 36.70 -2.82 18.05
N ALA A 653 36.78 -2.23 19.24
CA ALA A 653 36.49 -0.82 19.43
C ALA A 653 37.46 0.10 18.66
N GLU A 654 38.75 -0.24 18.66
CA GLU A 654 39.80 0.49 17.93
C GLU A 654 39.68 0.35 16.41
N GLU A 655 39.27 -0.82 15.90
CA GLU A 655 39.02 -1.08 14.48
C GLU A 655 37.77 -0.34 13.95
N HIS A 656 36.83 -0.02 14.84
CA HIS A 656 35.57 0.64 14.51
C HIS A 656 35.40 2.00 15.22
N PRO A 657 36.32 2.98 15.02
CA PRO A 657 36.27 4.24 15.74
C PRO A 657 35.02 5.05 15.36
N GLY A 658 34.43 5.73 16.34
CA GLY A 658 33.23 6.57 16.14
C GLY A 658 31.92 5.80 16.00
N THR A 659 31.91 4.50 16.29
CA THR A 659 30.71 3.65 16.26
C THR A 659 30.15 3.40 17.65
N TRP A 660 28.92 2.88 17.73
CA TRP A 660 28.32 2.45 19.00
C TRP A 660 29.05 1.26 19.63
N LEU A 661 29.67 0.39 18.84
CA LEU A 661 30.52 -0.69 19.32
C LEU A 661 31.69 -0.13 20.14
N ALA A 662 32.41 0.85 19.57
CA ALA A 662 33.55 1.47 20.25
C ALA A 662 33.16 2.15 21.56
N TYR A 663 31.94 2.70 21.65
CA TYR A 663 31.44 3.27 22.89
C TYR A 663 30.95 2.20 23.88
N LEU A 664 30.01 1.33 23.46
CA LEU A 664 29.33 0.40 24.36
C LEU A 664 30.26 -0.70 24.88
N ALA A 665 31.18 -1.21 24.06
CA ALA A 665 32.13 -2.24 24.51
C ALA A 665 32.99 -1.70 25.67
N ILE A 666 33.57 -0.51 25.48
CA ILE A 666 34.42 0.14 26.48
C ILE A 666 33.61 0.57 27.71
N ASP A 667 32.44 1.18 27.53
CA ASP A 667 31.57 1.55 28.65
C ASP A 667 31.14 0.33 29.47
N THR A 668 30.86 -0.80 28.82
CA THR A 668 30.47 -2.03 29.54
C THR A 668 31.65 -2.67 30.26
N LEU A 669 32.86 -2.62 29.69
CA LEU A 669 34.09 -3.09 30.36
C LEU A 669 34.42 -2.24 31.59
N ASP A 670 34.40 -0.92 31.44
CA ASP A 670 34.88 0.01 32.45
C ASP A 670 33.82 0.31 33.53
N ASN A 671 32.53 0.38 33.14
CA ASN A 671 31.41 0.75 34.02
C ASN A 671 30.42 -0.41 34.28
N GLY A 672 30.69 -1.62 33.80
CA GLY A 672 29.80 -2.78 33.92
C GLY A 672 29.41 -3.11 35.36
N GLU A 673 30.35 -3.04 36.30
CA GLU A 673 30.09 -3.31 37.72
C GLU A 673 29.11 -2.30 38.34
N LYS A 674 29.12 -1.05 37.88
CA LYS A 674 28.23 0.01 38.35
C LYS A 674 26.79 -0.19 37.84
N HIS A 675 26.66 -0.62 36.59
CA HIS A 675 25.36 -0.75 35.94
C HIS A 675 24.76 -2.16 36.05
N GLY A 676 25.56 -3.17 36.41
CA GLY A 676 25.20 -4.58 36.29
C GLY A 676 25.22 -5.05 34.84
N GLY A 677 26.26 -4.67 34.09
CA GLY A 677 26.43 -4.94 32.65
C GLY A 677 26.31 -3.66 31.82
N VAL A 678 25.68 -3.74 30.66
CA VAL A 678 25.48 -2.60 29.74
C VAL A 678 24.65 -1.53 30.44
N ASP A 679 24.80 -0.23 30.17
CA ASP A 679 23.90 0.77 30.78
C ASP A 679 22.41 0.45 30.47
N PRO A 680 21.51 0.40 31.48
CA PRO A 680 20.09 0.10 31.29
C PRO A 680 19.38 0.94 30.22
N LYS A 681 19.85 2.17 29.95
CA LYS A 681 19.30 3.02 28.88
C LYS A 681 19.53 2.46 27.47
N HIS A 682 20.53 1.59 27.32
CA HIS A 682 20.94 0.97 26.05
C HIS A 682 20.55 -0.51 25.96
N ARG A 683 20.11 -1.13 27.06
CA ARG A 683 19.66 -2.52 27.07
C ARG A 683 18.34 -2.70 26.31
N PRO A 684 18.15 -3.85 25.63
CA PRO A 684 16.84 -4.25 25.16
C PRO A 684 15.83 -4.32 26.33
N ARG A 685 14.57 -3.94 26.10
CA ARG A 685 13.52 -3.95 27.14
C ARG A 685 13.39 -5.28 27.87
N SER A 686 13.62 -6.40 27.17
CA SER A 686 13.55 -7.75 27.73
C SER A 686 14.51 -7.99 28.91
N TYR A 687 15.66 -7.31 28.95
CA TYR A 687 16.60 -7.40 30.08
C TYR A 687 16.19 -6.52 31.26
N ASN A 688 15.49 -5.42 31.01
CA ASN A 688 15.09 -4.47 32.06
C ASN A 688 13.82 -4.89 32.80
N GLU A 689 12.91 -5.63 32.15
CA GLU A 689 11.59 -5.96 32.70
C GLU A 689 11.48 -7.40 33.26
N GLY A 690 12.47 -8.27 33.01
CA GLY A 690 12.41 -9.70 33.37
C GLY A 690 11.34 -10.49 32.59
N PRO A 691 11.25 -11.83 32.76
CA PRO A 691 10.17 -12.61 32.17
C PRO A 691 8.82 -12.20 32.79
N LYS A 692 7.85 -11.82 31.96
CA LYS A 692 6.47 -11.58 32.44
C LYS A 692 5.81 -12.93 32.71
N GLU A 693 5.33 -13.16 33.92
CA GLU A 693 4.70 -14.42 34.38
C GLU A 693 3.42 -14.82 33.62
N ASN A 694 2.94 -14.03 32.64
CA ASN A 694 1.66 -14.26 31.96
C ASN A 694 1.80 -14.15 30.43
N ALA A 695 2.67 -14.97 29.83
CA ALA A 695 2.84 -15.08 28.39
C ALA A 695 2.42 -16.47 27.85
N GLU A 696 1.33 -17.03 28.38
CA GLU A 696 0.59 -18.12 27.74
C GLU A 696 -0.41 -17.60 26.71
#